data_AF-A0AA36JBB3-F1
#
_entry.id   AF-A0AA36JBB3-F1
#
_cell.length_a   1.000
_cell.length_b   1.000
_cell.length_c   1.000
_cell.angle_alpha   90.00
_cell.angle_beta   90.00
_cell.angle_gamma   90.00
#
_symmetry.space_group_name_H-M   'P 1'
#
loop_
_entity.id
_entity.type
_entity.pdbx_description
1 polymer ?
#
loop_
_entity_poly.entity_id
_entity_poly.type
_entity_poly.pdbx_seq_one_letter_code
_entity_poly.pdbx_strand_id
1 'polypeptide(L)'
;MDELPLRLSGLNGRELRLTVALDFLGCELLQRVRSELRPQPGCVLHLSFGESQICPDRSLRDQALSSLEGTFTYTYTNLLAAWDVLTGRSVNGNVAGEALEGVTGIRWTFGGVDILDPVLPETLQTLTLTCHSSMRWGRLPSSLQSLTLEYGSDCLQAVQEISLPGRLQSLRLEGSFNQSLGGLSLPGSLQSLAFGRSFNQSLEEVTLPSSLQELTFGWDFNQRLQQVHLPSGLQSLTFGRSFNQALQGVTLPSNLQSLTFANQYNQCLQGVTFPNTLQSLTLGNQFNHSLENVSLPCTLQSLTFGYSFNQSLQGVILPSTLQCLTFGDQFDQSLHGLSLPSLRTLIFGNWFNQNLQGVLPELQNLTLGRNFRGTLEAHLPALQTLTFGGDLASLRGVSLPETLRILRFGDQMSQRLQEVTLPSSLQSLTIGDQSSEGWEARLPGLQSLTLGYSFNQSLREVQLPSTLQSLTFGTTFNQTLQCVTLPSNLLSLSFGRSFNQSLKGVHLPSSLQSLMFGRSFNQSFQDVELPSGLQTLTFGNDFDQSLQGVSLPSGLQKIRFGDRFDQSLHEVELPSALESLTFGYRFNRSLNGVNLPRTLQSLTFGDRFDQSLEGLNLPCLQSLIFGHNFNHSLQGLSLPSALRRVGCDSAGILVECCLE
;
A
#
# COMPACT_ATOMS: atom_id res chain seq x y z
N MET A 1 42.83 -4.57 41.45
CA MET A 1 42.01 -5.12 40.36
C MET A 1 42.79 -4.85 39.10
N ASP A 2 43.03 -5.86 38.27
CA ASP A 2 43.83 -5.69 37.05
C ASP A 2 42.97 -5.01 35.98
N GLU A 3 43.04 -3.68 35.92
CA GLU A 3 42.34 -2.85 34.94
C GLU A 3 43.19 -2.67 33.68
N LEU A 4 42.55 -2.79 32.50
CA LEU A 4 43.16 -2.64 31.19
C LEU A 4 42.61 -1.37 30.50
N PRO A 5 43.44 -0.34 30.25
CA PRO A 5 43.04 0.81 29.46
C PRO A 5 43.05 0.46 27.95
N LEU A 6 41.89 0.54 27.31
CA LEU A 6 41.72 0.28 25.88
C LEU A 6 41.50 1.60 25.12
N ARG A 7 42.18 1.74 23.98
CA ARG A 7 41.96 2.81 23.00
C ARG A 7 41.43 2.22 21.71
N LEU A 8 40.21 2.58 21.34
CA LEU A 8 39.53 2.11 20.15
C LEU A 8 39.39 3.24 19.13
N SER A 9 39.88 3.03 17.91
CA SER A 9 39.83 4.03 16.83
C SER A 9 38.88 3.61 15.71
N GLY A 10 37.93 4.48 15.35
CA GLY A 10 37.03 4.27 14.22
C GLY A 10 37.64 4.76 12.92
N LEU A 11 37.22 4.17 11.79
CA LEU A 11 37.65 4.61 10.44
C LEU A 11 37.26 6.06 10.11
N ASN A 12 36.28 6.61 10.82
CA ASN A 12 35.85 8.01 10.71
C ASN A 12 36.68 8.98 11.58
N GLY A 13 37.77 8.52 12.19
CA GLY A 13 38.64 9.32 13.07
C GLY A 13 38.12 9.51 14.49
N ARG A 14 37.00 8.86 14.87
CA ARG A 14 36.47 8.90 16.24
C ARG A 14 37.28 7.96 17.14
N GLU A 15 37.75 8.46 18.28
CA GLU A 15 38.41 7.64 19.29
C GLU A 15 37.50 7.41 20.50
N LEU A 16 37.55 6.20 21.05
CA LEU A 16 36.91 5.82 22.30
C LEU A 16 37.97 5.28 23.26
N ARG A 17 37.95 5.75 24.52
CA ARG A 17 38.87 5.29 25.57
C ARG A 17 38.05 4.69 26.70
N LEU A 18 38.37 3.45 27.06
CA LEU A 18 37.66 2.69 28.09
C LEU A 18 38.67 2.06 29.04
N THR A 19 38.28 1.90 30.30
CA THR A 19 39.01 1.05 31.24
C THR A 19 38.10 -0.12 31.59
N VAL A 20 38.55 -1.33 31.30
CA VAL A 20 37.79 -2.57 31.53
C VAL A 20 38.63 -3.56 32.34
N ALA A 21 37.99 -4.48 33.04
CA ALA A 21 38.72 -5.50 33.79
C ALA A 21 39.21 -6.62 32.86
N LEU A 22 40.38 -7.20 33.15
CA LEU A 22 40.97 -8.26 32.30
C LEU A 22 40.16 -9.55 32.24
N ASP A 23 39.26 -9.77 33.20
CA ASP A 23 38.33 -10.91 33.27
C ASP A 23 37.06 -10.70 32.46
N PHE A 24 36.83 -9.51 31.88
CA PHE A 24 35.69 -9.28 30.97
C PHE A 24 35.68 -10.31 29.84
N LEU A 25 34.50 -10.82 29.51
CA LEU A 25 34.28 -11.58 28.29
C LEU A 25 34.28 -10.64 27.08
N GLY A 26 34.59 -11.18 25.90
CA GLY A 26 34.50 -10.42 24.65
C GLY A 26 33.12 -9.80 24.42
N CYS A 27 32.05 -10.51 24.80
CA CYS A 27 30.67 -10.01 24.73
C CYS A 27 30.41 -8.85 25.70
N GLU A 28 31.01 -8.86 26.90
CA GLU A 28 30.90 -7.78 27.89
C GLU A 28 31.65 -6.53 27.42
N LEU A 29 32.82 -6.70 26.80
CA LEU A 29 33.55 -5.60 26.16
C LEU A 29 32.72 -5.00 25.00
N LEU A 30 32.12 -5.83 24.14
CA LEU A 30 31.24 -5.37 23.06
C LEU A 30 30.04 -4.60 23.61
N GLN A 31 29.35 -5.11 24.64
CA GLN A 31 28.26 -4.40 25.31
C GLN A 31 28.73 -3.06 25.90
N ARG A 32 29.92 -3.03 26.51
CA ARG A 32 30.50 -1.79 27.04
C ARG A 32 30.76 -0.78 25.94
N VAL A 33 31.34 -1.17 24.81
CA VAL A 33 31.55 -0.28 23.66
C VAL A 33 30.22 0.19 23.07
N ARG A 34 29.23 -0.71 22.93
CA ARG A 34 27.87 -0.38 22.44
C ARG A 34 27.15 0.64 23.34
N SER A 35 27.48 0.70 24.62
CA SER A 35 26.91 1.73 25.53
C SER A 35 27.47 3.14 25.29
N GLU A 36 28.64 3.24 24.63
CA GLU A 36 29.37 4.50 24.40
C GLU A 36 29.28 4.96 22.93
N LEU A 37 29.09 4.02 22.00
CA LEU A 37 28.82 4.28 20.60
C LEU A 37 27.31 4.28 20.33
N ARG A 38 26.87 5.07 19.35
CA ARG A 38 25.45 5.07 18.96
C ARG A 38 25.20 3.86 18.05
N PRO A 39 24.19 3.02 18.34
CA PRO A 39 23.74 2.01 17.39
C PRO A 39 23.41 2.66 16.03
N GLN A 40 23.78 2.01 14.94
CA GLN A 40 23.55 2.51 13.58
C GLN A 40 22.50 1.64 12.88
N PRO A 41 21.37 2.22 12.44
CA PRO A 41 20.41 1.53 11.59
C PRO A 41 21.08 0.86 10.39
N GLY A 42 20.80 -0.43 10.19
CA GLY A 42 21.33 -1.25 9.10
C GLY A 42 22.77 -1.74 9.26
N CYS A 43 23.43 -1.47 10.40
CA CYS A 43 24.82 -1.85 10.63
C CYS A 43 25.06 -2.60 11.95
N VAL A 44 26.10 -3.44 11.95
CA VAL A 44 26.63 -4.19 13.11
C VAL A 44 28.02 -3.66 13.46
N LEU A 45 28.28 -3.43 14.74
CA LEU A 45 29.59 -3.01 15.24
C LEU A 45 30.55 -4.21 15.35
N HIS A 46 31.72 -4.10 14.72
CA HIS A 46 32.83 -5.04 14.89
C HIS A 46 34.03 -4.39 15.57
N LEU A 47 34.66 -5.13 16.48
CA LEU A 47 35.91 -4.77 17.14
C LEU A 47 37.06 -5.64 16.64
N SER A 48 38.21 -5.01 16.38
CA SER A 48 39.44 -5.69 15.99
C SER A 48 40.64 -5.18 16.78
N PHE A 49 41.51 -6.09 17.20
CA PHE A 49 42.75 -5.78 17.93
C PHE A 49 43.92 -6.44 17.18
N GLY A 50 44.68 -5.63 16.43
CA GLY A 50 45.66 -6.15 15.48
C GLY A 50 45.01 -6.95 14.34
N GLU A 51 45.52 -8.15 14.06
CA GLU A 51 44.94 -9.07 13.06
C GLU A 51 43.86 -10.02 13.63
N SER A 52 43.57 -9.94 14.94
CA SER A 52 42.65 -10.85 15.62
C SER A 52 41.29 -10.20 15.90
N GLN A 53 40.21 -10.96 15.68
CA GLN A 53 38.87 -10.60 16.15
C GLN A 53 38.65 -11.08 17.58
N ILE A 54 37.87 -10.32 18.35
CA ILE A 54 37.48 -10.72 19.70
C ILE A 54 36.51 -11.90 19.64
N CYS A 55 36.83 -12.95 20.39
CA CYS A 55 35.91 -14.06 20.66
C CYS A 55 34.94 -13.65 21.78
N PRO A 56 33.61 -13.68 21.55
CA PRO A 56 32.62 -13.26 22.55
C PRO A 56 32.70 -14.04 23.86
N ASP A 57 32.98 -15.35 23.80
CA ASP A 57 32.89 -16.27 24.95
C ASP A 57 34.21 -16.47 25.72
N ARG A 58 35.27 -15.71 25.40
CA ARG A 58 36.57 -15.81 26.10
C ARG A 58 36.88 -14.55 26.88
N SER A 59 37.59 -14.68 28.00
CA SER A 59 38.06 -13.51 28.75
C SER A 59 39.10 -12.72 27.95
N LEU A 60 39.20 -11.42 28.17
CA LEU A 60 40.23 -10.58 27.51
C LEU A 60 41.65 -11.05 27.87
N ARG A 61 41.82 -11.59 29.09
CA ARG A 61 43.07 -12.20 29.57
C ARG A 61 43.47 -13.42 28.73
N ASP A 62 42.52 -14.31 28.44
CA ASP A 62 42.79 -15.55 27.68
C ASP A 62 42.97 -15.30 26.17
N GLN A 63 42.50 -14.15 25.69
CA GLN A 63 42.64 -13.72 24.30
C GLN A 63 43.99 -13.05 23.99
N ALA A 64 44.86 -12.89 25.01
CA ALA A 64 46.23 -12.38 24.88
C ALA A 64 46.33 -11.12 23.99
N LEU A 65 45.41 -10.16 24.18
CA LEU A 65 45.35 -8.91 23.41
C LEU A 65 46.72 -8.24 23.39
N SER A 66 47.40 -8.29 22.25
CA SER A 66 48.80 -7.89 22.10
C SER A 66 49.03 -6.38 22.11
N SER A 67 47.96 -5.58 21.95
CA SER A 67 47.99 -4.12 21.95
C SER A 67 46.84 -3.52 22.77
N LEU A 68 47.13 -2.45 23.51
CA LEU A 68 46.12 -1.60 24.18
C LEU A 68 45.34 -0.73 23.17
N GLU A 69 45.65 -0.86 21.88
CA GLU A 69 45.01 -0.16 20.76
C GLU A 69 44.24 -1.14 19.88
N GLY A 70 42.98 -0.84 19.60
CA GLY A 70 42.11 -1.57 18.68
C GLY A 70 41.35 -0.63 17.77
N THR A 71 40.60 -1.19 16.82
CA THR A 71 39.74 -0.45 15.90
C THR A 71 38.30 -0.93 15.99
N PHE A 72 37.37 -0.05 15.64
CA PHE A 72 35.97 -0.42 15.49
C PHE A 72 35.45 -0.03 14.10
N THR A 73 34.62 -0.89 13.52
CA THR A 73 34.03 -0.70 12.20
C THR A 73 32.55 -1.06 12.23
N TYR A 74 31.78 -0.43 11.35
CA TYR A 74 30.38 -0.80 11.11
C TYR A 74 30.31 -1.55 9.78
N THR A 75 29.73 -2.74 9.79
CA THR A 75 29.44 -3.54 8.59
C THR A 75 27.93 -3.70 8.45
N TYR A 76 27.46 -4.12 7.28
CA TYR A 76 26.03 -4.31 7.04
C TYR A 76 25.43 -5.43 7.90
N THR A 77 24.23 -5.20 8.43
CA THR A 77 23.47 -6.22 9.14
C THR A 77 23.24 -7.45 8.29
N ASN A 78 23.54 -8.62 8.85
CA ASN A 78 23.20 -9.89 8.24
C ASN A 78 21.72 -10.23 8.50
N LEU A 79 20.85 -9.74 7.62
CA LEU A 79 19.41 -9.96 7.70
C LEU A 79 19.02 -11.45 7.68
N LEU A 80 19.83 -12.31 7.05
CA LEU A 80 19.57 -13.74 7.04
C LEU A 80 19.78 -14.35 8.43
N ALA A 81 20.89 -13.99 9.10
CA ALA A 81 21.15 -14.39 10.47
C ALA A 81 20.07 -13.86 11.42
N ALA A 82 19.64 -12.61 11.23
CA ALA A 82 18.53 -12.02 11.99
C ALA A 82 17.23 -12.84 11.83
N TRP A 83 16.89 -13.21 10.60
CA TRP A 83 15.70 -14.01 10.30
C TRP A 83 15.78 -15.44 10.85
N ASP A 84 16.93 -16.10 10.73
CA ASP A 84 17.16 -17.43 11.30
C ASP A 84 17.03 -17.43 12.83
N VAL A 85 17.52 -16.38 13.49
CA VAL A 85 17.36 -16.19 14.94
C VAL A 85 15.89 -16.00 15.31
N LEU A 86 15.17 -15.10 14.62
CA LEU A 86 13.76 -14.83 14.93
C LEU A 86 12.85 -16.03 14.65
N THR A 87 13.19 -16.84 13.65
CA THR A 87 12.42 -18.05 13.31
C THR A 87 12.80 -19.28 14.15
N GLY A 88 13.72 -19.15 15.11
CA GLY A 88 14.14 -20.25 16.00
C GLY A 88 14.99 -21.32 15.31
N ARG A 89 15.59 -21.00 14.15
CA ARG A 89 16.40 -21.92 13.34
C ARG A 89 17.87 -21.98 13.78
N SER A 90 18.29 -21.10 14.70
CA SER A 90 19.65 -21.06 15.27
C SER A 90 19.69 -21.62 16.71
N VAL A 91 20.72 -22.39 17.04
CA VAL A 91 20.84 -23.18 18.30
C VAL A 91 21.76 -22.52 19.35
N ASN A 92 22.42 -21.39 19.05
CA ASN A 92 23.40 -20.79 19.97
C ASN A 92 22.90 -19.45 20.58
N GLY A 93 22.52 -19.49 21.86
CA GLY A 93 21.88 -18.37 22.59
C GLY A 93 22.71 -17.09 22.74
N ASN A 94 24.05 -17.15 22.68
CA ASN A 94 24.90 -15.96 22.81
C ASN A 94 25.01 -15.12 21.51
N VAL A 95 24.61 -15.67 20.36
CA VAL A 95 24.76 -15.03 19.03
C VAL A 95 23.48 -14.27 18.60
N ALA A 96 22.37 -14.49 19.31
CA ALA A 96 21.07 -13.93 18.94
C ALA A 96 21.02 -12.39 18.98
N GLY A 97 21.63 -11.77 20.00
CA GLY A 97 21.66 -10.31 20.13
C GLY A 97 22.53 -9.61 19.08
N GLU A 98 23.59 -10.27 18.61
CA GLU A 98 24.47 -9.72 17.57
C GLU A 98 23.83 -9.83 16.19
N ALA A 99 23.11 -10.92 15.93
CA ALA A 99 22.43 -11.13 14.65
C ALA A 99 21.32 -10.10 14.38
N LEU A 100 20.65 -9.60 15.43
CA LEU A 100 19.60 -8.59 15.33
C LEU A 100 20.12 -7.15 15.28
N GLU A 101 21.42 -6.93 15.48
CA GLU A 101 22.00 -5.59 15.48
C GLU A 101 21.84 -4.91 14.11
N GLY A 102 21.35 -3.67 14.12
CA GLY A 102 21.07 -2.90 12.91
C GLY A 102 19.73 -3.21 12.24
N VAL A 103 18.99 -4.23 12.68
CA VAL A 103 17.59 -4.44 12.24
C VAL A 103 16.75 -3.22 12.61
N THR A 104 16.00 -2.69 11.63
CA THR A 104 15.17 -1.49 11.81
C THR A 104 13.69 -1.81 11.79
N GLY A 105 13.28 -2.91 11.18
CA GLY A 105 11.89 -3.33 11.10
C GLY A 105 11.71 -4.82 11.35
N ILE A 106 10.75 -5.17 12.21
CA ILE A 106 10.30 -6.54 12.43
C ILE A 106 8.78 -6.57 12.30
N ARG A 107 8.28 -7.42 11.42
CA ARG A 107 6.88 -7.80 11.38
C ARG A 107 6.77 -9.29 11.68
N TRP A 108 5.88 -9.62 12.60
CA TRP A 108 5.69 -11.00 13.01
C TRP A 108 4.21 -11.29 13.24
N THR A 109 3.66 -12.14 12.38
CA THR A 109 2.22 -12.32 12.21
C THR A 109 1.66 -13.68 12.63
N PHE A 110 2.45 -14.56 13.29
CA PHE A 110 1.97 -15.87 13.73
C PHE A 110 2.61 -16.35 15.05
N GLY A 111 1.75 -16.79 15.97
CA GLY A 111 2.08 -17.21 17.33
C GLY A 111 2.61 -18.63 17.45
N GLY A 112 3.45 -18.84 18.46
CA GLY A 112 3.99 -20.16 18.79
C GLY A 112 5.27 -20.11 19.61
N VAL A 113 5.88 -18.94 19.79
CA VAL A 113 7.07 -18.81 20.62
C VAL A 113 6.93 -17.57 21.49
N ASP A 114 7.15 -17.72 22.80
CA ASP A 114 7.22 -16.64 23.78
C ASP A 114 8.51 -15.81 23.56
N ILE A 115 8.67 -15.14 22.41
CA ILE A 115 9.90 -14.38 22.01
C ILE A 115 9.82 -12.93 22.49
N LEU A 116 9.39 -12.67 23.73
CA LEU A 116 9.75 -11.39 24.36
C LEU A 116 11.02 -11.50 25.23
N ASP A 117 11.59 -12.71 25.32
CA ASP A 117 12.98 -12.95 25.72
C ASP A 117 13.82 -13.44 24.51
N PRO A 118 13.91 -12.61 23.47
CA PRO A 118 15.20 -12.03 23.15
C PRO A 118 15.10 -10.51 23.01
N VAL A 119 16.15 -9.85 23.48
CA VAL A 119 16.34 -8.41 23.50
C VAL A 119 16.14 -7.84 22.08
N LEU A 120 15.00 -7.21 21.82
CA LEU A 120 14.76 -6.44 20.60
C LEU A 120 15.90 -5.41 20.44
N PRO A 121 16.45 -5.21 19.23
CA PRO A 121 17.61 -4.36 19.06
C PRO A 121 17.24 -2.88 19.26
N GLU A 122 18.14 -2.11 19.87
CA GLU A 122 17.97 -0.64 20.03
C GLU A 122 18.02 0.13 18.69
N THR A 123 18.22 -0.53 17.55
CA THR A 123 18.05 0.05 16.22
C THR A 123 16.63 -0.09 15.67
N LEU A 124 15.75 -0.83 16.35
CA LEU A 124 14.40 -1.14 15.88
C LEU A 124 13.51 0.10 15.86
N GLN A 125 13.07 0.51 14.68
CA GLN A 125 12.22 1.67 14.46
C GLN A 125 10.74 1.28 14.30
N THR A 126 10.46 0.13 13.68
CA THR A 126 9.09 -0.35 13.42
C THR A 126 8.90 -1.79 13.91
N LEU A 127 7.82 -2.02 14.66
CA LEU A 127 7.49 -3.34 15.20
C LEU A 127 6.01 -3.64 14.96
N THR A 128 5.73 -4.78 14.31
CA THR A 128 4.39 -5.34 14.18
C THR A 128 4.35 -6.72 14.82
N LEU A 129 3.45 -6.93 15.76
CA LEU A 129 3.33 -8.17 16.53
C LEU A 129 1.88 -8.64 16.57
N THR A 130 1.64 -9.92 16.34
CA THR A 130 0.35 -10.54 16.66
C THR A 130 0.34 -11.03 18.11
N CYS A 131 -0.60 -10.51 18.89
CA CYS A 131 -0.76 -10.83 20.30
C CYS A 131 -1.58 -12.11 20.48
N HIS A 132 -1.06 -13.03 21.29
CA HIS A 132 -1.72 -14.25 21.73
C HIS A 132 -1.72 -14.35 23.26
N SER A 133 -2.49 -15.28 23.83
CA SER A 133 -2.77 -15.35 25.27
C SER A 133 -1.54 -15.55 26.18
N SER A 134 -0.40 -16.06 25.69
CA SER A 134 0.81 -16.33 26.49
C SER A 134 1.85 -15.19 26.52
N MET A 135 1.65 -14.12 25.74
CA MET A 135 2.66 -13.07 25.55
C MET A 135 2.93 -12.29 26.85
N ARG A 136 4.21 -12.15 27.24
CA ARG A 136 4.66 -11.34 28.39
C ARG A 136 5.44 -10.12 27.93
N TRP A 137 4.99 -8.92 28.23
CA TRP A 137 5.63 -7.68 27.78
C TRP A 137 7.06 -7.51 28.34
N GLY A 138 8.06 -7.57 27.46
CA GLY A 138 9.42 -7.13 27.72
C GLY A 138 9.59 -5.61 27.54
N ARG A 139 10.81 -5.11 27.73
CA ARG A 139 11.14 -3.70 27.47
C ARG A 139 11.20 -3.44 25.97
N LEU A 140 10.34 -2.55 25.47
CA LEU A 140 10.39 -2.08 24.09
C LEU A 140 11.62 -1.18 23.86
N PRO A 141 12.29 -1.27 22.69
CA PRO A 141 13.45 -0.43 22.34
C PRO A 141 13.13 1.07 22.40
N SER A 142 14.11 1.86 22.86
CA SER A 142 13.94 3.31 23.01
C SER A 142 13.86 4.05 21.67
N SER A 143 14.37 3.45 20.60
CA SER A 143 14.36 3.96 19.22
C SER A 143 13.05 3.74 18.48
N LEU A 144 12.12 2.94 19.03
CA LEU A 144 10.89 2.54 18.36
C LEU A 144 10.00 3.76 18.06
N GLN A 145 9.63 3.91 16.79
CA GLN A 145 8.81 5.01 16.27
C GLN A 145 7.40 4.54 15.91
N SER A 146 7.23 3.29 15.49
CA SER A 146 5.93 2.71 15.16
C SER A 146 5.74 1.33 15.78
N LEU A 147 4.61 1.16 16.46
CA LEU A 147 4.19 -0.11 17.07
C LEU A 147 2.78 -0.48 16.58
N THR A 148 2.66 -1.66 15.99
CA THR A 148 1.37 -2.28 15.64
C THR A 148 1.22 -3.57 16.43
N LEU A 149 0.14 -3.66 17.19
CA LEU A 149 -0.23 -4.85 17.95
C LEU A 149 -1.54 -5.41 17.38
N GLU A 150 -1.49 -6.59 16.79
CA GLU A 150 -2.64 -7.27 16.19
C GLU A 150 -3.19 -8.32 17.17
N TYR A 151 -4.31 -8.05 17.82
CA TYR A 151 -4.86 -8.95 18.82
C TYR A 151 -5.71 -10.03 18.15
N GLY A 152 -5.38 -11.30 18.39
CA GLY A 152 -6.27 -12.41 18.08
C GLY A 152 -7.51 -12.44 18.98
N SER A 153 -8.54 -13.19 18.58
CA SER A 153 -9.80 -13.32 19.35
C SER A 153 -9.60 -13.80 20.78
N ASP A 154 -8.57 -14.61 21.00
CA ASP A 154 -8.31 -15.30 22.27
C ASP A 154 -7.28 -14.54 23.13
N CYS A 155 -6.80 -13.38 22.67
CA CYS A 155 -5.81 -12.59 23.39
C CYS A 155 -6.45 -11.75 24.49
N LEU A 156 -6.33 -12.22 25.74
CA LEU A 156 -6.83 -11.54 26.94
C LEU A 156 -5.79 -10.61 27.61
N GLN A 157 -4.63 -10.40 26.99
CA GLN A 157 -3.51 -9.66 27.61
C GLN A 157 -3.82 -8.19 27.79
N ALA A 158 -3.49 -7.67 28.98
CA ALA A 158 -3.71 -6.29 29.35
C ALA A 158 -2.72 -5.35 28.64
N VAL A 159 -3.23 -4.38 27.87
CA VAL A 159 -2.39 -3.35 27.25
C VAL A 159 -1.75 -2.42 28.29
N GLN A 160 -2.34 -2.31 29.48
CA GLN A 160 -1.85 -1.43 30.55
C GLN A 160 -0.47 -1.83 31.10
N GLU A 161 -0.04 -3.08 30.87
CA GLU A 161 1.27 -3.57 31.30
C GLU A 161 2.41 -3.11 30.37
N ILE A 162 2.07 -2.53 29.21
CA ILE A 162 3.05 -2.11 28.21
C ILE A 162 3.66 -0.77 28.59
N SER A 163 4.99 -0.75 28.77
CA SER A 163 5.76 0.49 28.82
C SER A 163 6.08 0.97 27.41
N LEU A 164 5.34 1.96 26.92
CA LEU A 164 5.54 2.54 25.59
C LEU A 164 6.78 3.46 25.56
N PRO A 165 7.65 3.35 24.54
CA PRO A 165 8.87 4.14 24.46
C PRO A 165 8.59 5.62 24.12
N GLY A 166 9.41 6.52 24.67
CA GLY A 166 9.21 7.96 24.55
C GLY A 166 9.39 8.56 23.15
N ARG A 167 9.89 7.78 22.17
CA ARG A 167 10.02 8.19 20.75
C ARG A 167 8.89 7.68 19.86
N LEU A 168 7.92 6.95 20.42
CA LEU A 168 6.84 6.34 19.65
C LEU A 168 5.93 7.41 19.05
N GLN A 169 5.86 7.46 17.72
CA GLN A 169 5.05 8.39 16.95
C GLN A 169 3.73 7.77 16.48
N SER A 170 3.68 6.45 16.28
CA SER A 170 2.49 5.74 15.82
C SER A 170 2.21 4.49 16.65
N LEU A 171 0.98 4.37 17.15
CA LEU A 171 0.47 3.20 17.87
C LEU A 171 -0.81 2.71 17.18
N ARG A 172 -0.81 1.42 16.79
CA ARG A 172 -1.99 0.75 16.25
C ARG A 172 -2.35 -0.46 17.11
N LEU A 173 -3.58 -0.49 17.59
CA LEU A 173 -4.14 -1.59 18.40
C LEU A 173 -5.22 -2.28 17.57
N GLU A 174 -4.81 -3.27 16.80
CA GLU A 174 -5.58 -3.89 15.72
C GLU A 174 -6.31 -5.17 16.14
N GLY A 175 -7.07 -5.75 15.22
CA GLY A 175 -7.74 -7.04 15.40
C GLY A 175 -8.90 -7.00 16.41
N SER A 176 -8.88 -7.93 17.35
CA SER A 176 -9.91 -8.13 18.39
C SER A 176 -9.69 -7.31 19.66
N PHE A 177 -8.73 -6.37 19.68
CA PHE A 177 -8.46 -5.52 20.84
C PHE A 177 -9.72 -4.73 21.27
N ASN A 178 -10.18 -4.93 22.51
CA ASN A 178 -11.36 -4.25 23.05
C ASN A 178 -11.26 -4.00 24.57
N GLN A 179 -10.06 -3.68 25.04
CA GLN A 179 -9.81 -3.37 26.46
C GLN A 179 -9.68 -1.88 26.68
N SER A 180 -9.99 -1.42 27.91
CA SER A 180 -9.88 -0.01 28.27
C SER A 180 -8.42 0.44 28.23
N LEU A 181 -8.17 1.65 27.72
CA LEU A 181 -6.85 2.29 27.82
C LEU A 181 -6.63 3.00 29.15
N GLY A 182 -7.60 3.00 30.07
CA GLY A 182 -7.45 3.60 31.39
C GLY A 182 -6.22 3.02 32.10
N GLY A 183 -5.30 3.90 32.51
CA GLY A 183 -4.02 3.52 33.13
C GLY A 183 -2.84 3.36 32.17
N LEU A 184 -3.04 3.33 30.84
CA LEU A 184 -1.96 3.31 29.86
C LEU A 184 -1.36 4.72 29.69
N SER A 185 -0.06 4.86 29.94
CA SER A 185 0.65 6.12 29.67
C SER A 185 1.03 6.21 28.20
N LEU A 186 0.28 7.03 27.44
CA LEU A 186 0.61 7.33 26.05
C LEU A 186 1.79 8.32 25.98
N PRO A 187 2.82 8.06 25.16
CA PRO A 187 4.01 8.90 25.12
C PRO A 187 3.70 10.26 24.49
N GLY A 188 4.35 11.32 25.00
CA GLY A 188 4.17 12.70 24.52
C GLY A 188 4.64 12.96 23.09
N SER A 189 5.28 12.00 22.43
CA SER A 189 5.69 12.06 21.01
C SER A 189 4.67 11.42 20.06
N LEU A 190 3.60 10.80 20.58
CA LEU A 190 2.62 10.07 19.78
C LEU A 190 1.81 11.01 18.88
N GLN A 191 1.94 10.82 17.57
CA GLN A 191 1.27 11.61 16.54
C GLN A 191 0.04 10.88 15.95
N SER A 192 0.02 9.55 15.94
CA SER A 192 -1.07 8.76 15.36
C SER A 192 -1.47 7.61 16.27
N LEU A 193 -2.76 7.54 16.59
CA LEU A 193 -3.39 6.46 17.36
C LEU A 193 -4.53 5.83 16.54
N ALA A 194 -4.42 4.54 16.27
CA ALA A 194 -5.45 3.81 15.53
C ALA A 194 -5.93 2.56 16.29
N PHE A 195 -7.23 2.31 16.20
CA PHE A 195 -7.87 1.12 16.74
C PHE A 195 -8.42 0.25 15.62
N GLY A 196 -8.29 -1.07 15.81
CA GLY A 196 -8.80 -2.08 14.90
C GLY A 196 -10.27 -2.39 15.10
N ARG A 197 -10.70 -3.45 14.39
CA ARG A 197 -12.09 -3.82 14.18
C ARG A 197 -12.96 -3.78 15.44
N SER A 198 -12.50 -4.38 16.54
CA SER A 198 -13.37 -4.67 17.70
C SER A 198 -13.34 -3.66 18.84
N PHE A 199 -12.51 -2.62 18.77
CA PHE A 199 -12.38 -1.66 19.87
C PHE A 199 -13.67 -0.86 20.05
N ASN A 200 -14.26 -0.93 21.24
CA ASN A 200 -15.49 -0.21 21.59
C ASN A 200 -15.51 0.20 23.07
N GLN A 201 -14.36 0.60 23.61
CA GLN A 201 -14.25 1.11 24.99
C GLN A 201 -14.27 2.63 25.04
N SER A 202 -14.74 3.18 26.16
CA SER A 202 -14.76 4.63 26.38
C SER A 202 -13.35 5.20 26.50
N LEU A 203 -13.16 6.46 26.07
CA LEU A 203 -11.91 7.21 26.22
C LEU A 203 -12.00 8.30 27.30
N GLU A 204 -13.06 8.33 28.12
CA GLU A 204 -13.28 9.39 29.11
C GLU A 204 -12.14 9.52 30.15
N GLU A 205 -11.58 8.38 30.58
CA GLU A 205 -10.47 8.31 31.56
C GLU A 205 -9.09 8.20 30.90
N VAL A 206 -8.98 8.54 29.61
CA VAL A 206 -7.75 8.39 28.82
C VAL A 206 -7.16 9.75 28.53
N THR A 207 -5.91 9.97 28.97
CA THR A 207 -5.18 11.21 28.65
C THR A 207 -4.52 11.08 27.28
N LEU A 208 -5.12 11.70 26.26
CA LEU A 208 -4.54 11.77 24.91
C LEU A 208 -3.42 12.81 24.87
N PRO A 209 -2.24 12.50 24.29
CA PRO A 209 -1.10 13.41 24.25
C PRO A 209 -1.37 14.60 23.33
N SER A 210 -0.82 15.78 23.67
CA SER A 210 -1.03 17.02 22.91
C SER A 210 -0.40 17.02 21.51
N SER A 211 0.56 16.13 21.26
CA SER A 211 1.21 15.90 19.97
C SER A 211 0.38 15.07 19.00
N LEU A 212 -0.73 14.47 19.45
CA LEU A 212 -1.59 13.62 18.62
C LEU A 212 -2.22 14.43 17.49
N GLN A 213 -1.96 14.02 16.25
CA GLN A 213 -2.45 14.62 15.01
C GLN A 213 -3.56 13.78 14.37
N GLU A 214 -3.52 12.46 14.55
CA GLU A 214 -4.47 11.52 13.95
C GLU A 214 -5.08 10.57 14.98
N LEU A 215 -6.41 10.46 14.98
CA LEU A 215 -7.15 9.50 15.78
C LEU A 215 -8.13 8.73 14.90
N THR A 216 -7.93 7.42 14.78
CA THR A 216 -8.76 6.54 13.95
C THR A 216 -9.39 5.44 14.78
N PHE A 217 -10.72 5.35 14.71
CA PHE A 217 -11.48 4.26 15.32
C PHE A 217 -11.84 3.18 14.31
N GLY A 218 -11.78 1.93 14.76
CA GLY A 218 -12.15 0.77 13.95
C GLY A 218 -13.66 0.52 13.92
N TRP A 219 -14.04 -0.65 13.41
CA TRP A 219 -15.40 -0.91 12.93
C TRP A 219 -16.47 -0.84 14.01
N ASP A 220 -16.21 -1.32 15.22
CA ASP A 220 -17.23 -1.52 16.25
C ASP A 220 -17.37 -0.35 17.23
N PHE A 221 -16.47 0.65 17.17
CA PHE A 221 -16.49 1.79 18.08
C PHE A 221 -17.79 2.59 17.98
N ASN A 222 -18.51 2.72 19.09
CA ASN A 222 -19.79 3.43 19.17
C ASN A 222 -20.02 4.07 20.55
N GLN A 223 -18.95 4.56 21.19
CA GLN A 223 -19.03 5.25 22.48
C GLN A 223 -19.24 6.75 22.31
N ARG A 224 -19.83 7.40 23.32
CA ARG A 224 -20.03 8.86 23.33
C ARG A 224 -18.69 9.57 23.54
N LEU A 225 -18.57 10.78 23.00
CA LEU A 225 -17.36 11.60 23.12
C LEU A 225 -17.53 12.85 24.00
N GLN A 226 -18.70 13.05 24.60
CA GLN A 226 -19.02 14.31 25.28
C GLN A 226 -18.06 14.63 26.45
N GLN A 227 -17.54 13.61 27.15
CA GLN A 227 -16.60 13.78 28.26
C GLN A 227 -15.14 13.44 27.86
N VAL A 228 -14.87 13.24 26.57
CA VAL A 228 -13.53 12.91 26.08
C VAL A 228 -12.77 14.19 25.73
N HIS A 229 -11.58 14.36 26.30
CA HIS A 229 -10.71 15.50 26.02
C HIS A 229 -9.87 15.25 24.76
N LEU A 230 -10.39 15.67 23.61
CA LEU A 230 -9.65 15.60 22.35
C LEU A 230 -8.54 16.68 22.31
N PRO A 231 -7.28 16.34 21.98
CA PRO A 231 -6.17 17.28 22.00
C PRO A 231 -6.31 18.34 20.90
N SER A 232 -5.94 19.59 21.20
CA SER A 232 -6.09 20.72 20.26
C SER A 232 -5.22 20.59 19.00
N GLY A 233 -4.14 19.80 19.07
CA GLY A 233 -3.25 19.48 17.94
C GLY A 233 -3.83 18.49 16.92
N LEU A 234 -4.97 17.85 17.22
CA LEU A 234 -5.58 16.84 16.35
C LEU A 234 -6.02 17.45 15.01
N GLN A 235 -5.54 16.87 13.91
CA GLN A 235 -5.80 17.29 12.54
C GLN A 235 -6.81 16.36 11.83
N SER A 236 -6.82 15.08 12.18
CA SER A 236 -7.72 14.08 11.57
C SER A 236 -8.43 13.24 12.62
N LEU A 237 -9.76 13.16 12.50
CA LEU A 237 -10.61 12.30 13.32
C LEU A 237 -11.48 11.42 12.42
N THR A 238 -11.27 10.10 12.51
CA THR A 238 -11.96 9.11 11.68
C THR A 238 -12.72 8.11 12.53
N PHE A 239 -14.02 7.97 12.27
CA PHE A 239 -14.89 6.98 12.89
C PHE A 239 -15.16 5.79 11.97
N GLY A 240 -15.08 4.59 12.54
CA GLY A 240 -15.36 3.37 11.81
C GLY A 240 -16.85 3.05 11.65
N ARG A 241 -17.12 1.82 11.18
CA ARG A 241 -18.39 1.39 10.59
C ARG A 241 -19.62 1.65 11.47
N SER A 242 -19.53 1.40 12.77
CA SER A 242 -20.67 1.32 13.69
C SER A 242 -20.92 2.59 14.50
N PHE A 243 -20.05 3.60 14.40
CA PHE A 243 -20.21 4.84 15.16
C PHE A 243 -21.50 5.57 14.76
N ASN A 244 -22.38 5.80 15.72
CA ASN A 244 -23.66 6.46 15.52
C ASN A 244 -24.11 7.25 16.77
N GLN A 245 -23.15 7.88 17.46
CA GLN A 245 -23.43 8.77 18.60
C GLN A 245 -23.53 10.24 18.15
N ALA A 246 -24.39 11.01 18.81
CA ALA A 246 -24.54 12.43 18.52
C ALA A 246 -23.27 13.22 18.89
N LEU A 247 -22.91 14.20 18.06
CA LEU A 247 -21.80 15.12 18.34
C LEU A 247 -22.23 16.43 19.03
N GLN A 248 -23.53 16.60 19.30
CA GLN A 248 -24.01 17.79 20.00
C GLN A 248 -23.36 17.87 21.39
N GLY A 249 -22.71 19.01 21.69
CA GLY A 249 -22.00 19.23 22.94
C GLY A 249 -20.60 18.63 23.02
N VAL A 250 -20.09 18.00 21.95
CA VAL A 250 -18.69 17.57 21.84
C VAL A 250 -17.83 18.76 21.40
N THR A 251 -16.76 19.05 22.14
CA THR A 251 -15.77 20.07 21.75
C THR A 251 -14.79 19.46 20.74
N LEU A 252 -14.99 19.78 19.46
CA LEU A 252 -14.07 19.36 18.40
C LEU A 252 -12.73 20.15 18.48
N PRO A 253 -11.58 19.52 18.19
CA PRO A 253 -10.27 20.17 18.24
C PRO A 253 -10.13 21.38 17.33
N SER A 254 -9.42 22.41 17.79
CA SER A 254 -9.29 23.68 17.06
C SER A 254 -8.44 23.58 15.78
N ASN A 255 -7.57 22.58 15.64
CA ASN A 255 -6.75 22.34 14.45
C ASN A 255 -7.30 21.23 13.54
N LEU A 256 -8.53 20.75 13.78
CA LEU A 256 -9.11 19.63 13.04
C LEU A 256 -9.35 20.05 11.58
N GLN A 257 -8.67 19.38 10.65
CA GLN A 257 -8.76 19.60 9.21
C GLN A 257 -9.67 18.57 8.53
N SER A 258 -9.77 17.35 9.06
CA SER A 258 -10.58 16.28 8.48
C SER A 258 -11.45 15.58 9.52
N LEU A 259 -12.74 15.44 9.22
CA LEU A 259 -13.70 14.67 10.01
C LEU A 259 -14.42 13.67 9.11
N THR A 260 -14.28 12.37 9.42
CA THR A 260 -14.78 11.28 8.60
C THR A 260 -15.64 10.32 9.41
N PHE A 261 -16.85 10.04 8.90
CA PHE A 261 -17.72 8.97 9.39
C PHE A 261 -17.84 7.87 8.35
N ALA A 262 -17.76 6.60 8.77
CA ALA A 262 -17.86 5.47 7.85
C ALA A 262 -19.31 5.08 7.50
N ASN A 263 -19.89 4.01 8.06
CA ASN A 263 -21.13 3.44 7.50
C ASN A 263 -22.40 3.90 8.22
N GLN A 264 -22.54 3.60 9.51
CA GLN A 264 -23.81 3.69 10.22
C GLN A 264 -24.15 5.07 10.79
N TYR A 265 -23.25 6.06 10.71
CA TYR A 265 -23.50 7.38 11.27
C TYR A 265 -24.71 8.04 10.62
N ASN A 266 -25.76 8.27 11.42
CA ASN A 266 -26.99 8.90 11.00
C ASN A 266 -27.60 9.70 12.15
N GLN A 267 -26.82 10.63 12.69
CA GLN A 267 -27.27 11.57 13.73
C GLN A 267 -27.41 12.98 13.15
N CYS A 268 -28.35 13.75 13.70
CA CYS A 268 -28.52 15.15 13.32
C CYS A 268 -27.27 15.98 13.65
N LEU A 269 -26.87 16.86 12.74
CA LEU A 269 -25.71 17.77 12.91
C LEU A 269 -26.12 19.16 13.43
N GLN A 270 -27.41 19.39 13.68
CA GLN A 270 -27.87 20.67 14.22
C GLN A 270 -27.27 20.90 15.62
N GLY A 271 -26.70 22.09 15.82
CA GLY A 271 -26.05 22.45 17.09
C GLY A 271 -24.64 21.89 17.27
N VAL A 272 -24.06 21.23 16.27
CA VAL A 272 -22.65 20.86 16.25
C VAL A 272 -21.80 22.09 15.86
N THR A 273 -20.80 22.41 16.68
CA THR A 273 -19.85 23.49 16.39
C THR A 273 -18.63 22.92 15.70
N PHE A 274 -18.53 23.11 14.38
CA PHE A 274 -17.35 22.73 13.62
C PHE A 274 -16.23 23.78 13.78
N PRO A 275 -14.95 23.36 13.88
CA PRO A 275 -13.84 24.29 13.95
C PRO A 275 -13.58 24.98 12.61
N ASN A 276 -13.15 26.24 12.65
CA ASN A 276 -12.84 27.04 11.44
C ASN A 276 -11.56 26.59 10.71
N THR A 277 -10.97 25.46 11.08
CA THR A 277 -9.84 24.82 10.39
C THR A 277 -10.27 23.61 9.56
N LEU A 278 -11.53 23.18 9.66
CA LEU A 278 -12.05 21.99 8.99
C LEU A 278 -12.13 22.20 7.48
N GLN A 279 -11.37 21.42 6.74
CA GLN A 279 -11.27 21.46 5.28
C GLN A 279 -12.04 20.32 4.60
N SER A 280 -12.21 19.18 5.28
CA SER A 280 -12.89 17.99 4.74
C SER A 280 -13.91 17.43 5.73
N LEU A 281 -15.14 17.23 5.25
CA LEU A 281 -16.21 16.55 5.98
C LEU A 281 -16.78 15.41 5.13
N THR A 282 -16.63 14.18 5.61
CA THR A 282 -17.20 12.98 4.99
C THR A 282 -18.26 12.39 5.90
N LEU A 283 -19.51 12.40 5.42
CA LEU A 283 -20.68 11.86 6.12
C LEU A 283 -20.91 10.41 5.71
N GLY A 284 -21.32 9.60 6.70
CA GLY A 284 -21.34 8.15 6.53
C GLY A 284 -22.42 7.63 5.59
N ASN A 285 -22.30 6.37 5.19
CA ASN A 285 -23.20 5.74 4.20
C ASN A 285 -24.68 5.82 4.56
N GLN A 286 -25.05 5.74 5.83
CA GLN A 286 -26.44 5.80 6.28
C GLN A 286 -26.92 7.22 6.63
N PHE A 287 -26.06 8.23 6.54
CA PHE A 287 -26.43 9.59 6.88
C PHE A 287 -27.51 10.11 5.93
N ASN A 288 -28.68 10.44 6.46
CA ASN A 288 -29.82 10.93 5.70
C ASN A 288 -30.62 11.99 6.48
N HIS A 289 -29.92 12.85 7.22
CA HIS A 289 -30.52 14.00 7.90
C HIS A 289 -30.33 15.29 7.09
N SER A 290 -31.31 16.20 7.20
CA SER A 290 -31.21 17.53 6.57
C SER A 290 -30.03 18.31 7.14
N LEU A 291 -29.38 19.11 6.28
CA LEU A 291 -28.38 20.09 6.68
C LEU A 291 -28.96 21.50 6.88
N GLU A 292 -30.28 21.63 6.84
CA GLU A 292 -30.94 22.90 7.16
C GLU A 292 -30.57 23.34 8.59
N ASN A 293 -30.17 24.61 8.75
CA ASN A 293 -29.69 25.17 10.01
C ASN A 293 -28.39 24.55 10.58
N VAL A 294 -27.62 23.83 9.75
CA VAL A 294 -26.27 23.38 10.11
C VAL A 294 -25.25 24.43 9.66
N SER A 295 -24.47 24.95 10.60
CA SER A 295 -23.41 25.92 10.32
C SER A 295 -22.14 25.21 9.83
N LEU A 296 -22.00 25.06 8.51
CA LEU A 296 -20.76 24.54 7.91
C LEU A 296 -19.62 25.58 8.01
N PRO A 297 -18.38 25.16 8.30
CA PRO A 297 -17.27 26.09 8.48
C PRO A 297 -16.86 26.74 7.15
N CYS A 298 -16.46 28.02 7.18
CA CYS A 298 -16.12 28.79 5.99
C CYS A 298 -14.79 28.37 5.31
N THR A 299 -14.05 27.44 5.92
CA THR A 299 -12.81 26.86 5.38
C THR A 299 -13.00 25.50 4.72
N LEU A 300 -14.24 24.97 4.71
CA LEU A 300 -14.55 23.65 4.17
C LEU A 300 -14.35 23.62 2.65
N GLN A 301 -13.42 22.79 2.18
CA GLN A 301 -13.08 22.62 0.78
C GLN A 301 -13.73 21.37 0.16
N SER A 302 -14.03 20.35 0.96
CA SER A 302 -14.67 19.12 0.51
C SER A 302 -15.82 18.70 1.42
N LEU A 303 -16.97 18.40 0.80
CA LEU A 303 -18.14 17.81 1.44
C LEU A 303 -18.55 16.54 0.69
N THR A 304 -18.54 15.41 1.39
CA THR A 304 -18.91 14.11 0.83
C THR A 304 -20.08 13.51 1.59
N PHE A 305 -21.13 13.15 0.87
CA PHE A 305 -22.26 12.40 1.39
C PHE A 305 -22.12 10.91 1.06
N GLY A 306 -22.49 10.07 2.02
CA GLY A 306 -22.53 8.62 1.85
C GLY A 306 -23.76 8.13 1.06
N TYR A 307 -23.80 6.81 0.85
CA TYR A 307 -24.75 6.08 0.00
C TYR A 307 -26.22 6.53 0.09
N SER A 308 -26.77 6.65 1.30
CA SER A 308 -28.21 6.82 1.57
C SER A 308 -28.70 8.26 1.63
N PHE A 309 -27.81 9.25 1.50
CA PHE A 309 -28.21 10.66 1.61
C PHE A 309 -29.14 11.06 0.45
N ASN A 310 -30.35 11.49 0.77
CA ASN A 310 -31.35 11.93 -0.22
C ASN A 310 -32.24 13.05 0.33
N GLN A 311 -31.68 13.94 1.16
CA GLN A 311 -32.38 15.13 1.65
C GLN A 311 -32.18 16.32 0.73
N SER A 312 -33.20 17.19 0.66
CA SER A 312 -33.11 18.45 -0.08
C SER A 312 -32.03 19.35 0.52
N LEU A 313 -31.29 20.06 -0.34
CA LEU A 313 -30.33 21.08 0.07
C LEU A 313 -30.91 22.50 0.00
N GLN A 314 -32.22 22.65 -0.24
CA GLN A 314 -32.84 23.97 -0.21
C GLN A 314 -32.70 24.61 1.18
N GLY A 315 -32.28 25.88 1.21
CA GLY A 315 -31.99 26.61 2.45
C GLY A 315 -30.64 26.29 3.11
N VAL A 316 -29.87 25.34 2.57
CA VAL A 316 -28.52 25.03 3.07
C VAL A 316 -27.52 26.06 2.54
N ILE A 317 -26.72 26.64 3.44
CA ILE A 317 -25.66 27.58 3.09
C ILE A 317 -24.37 26.80 2.90
N LEU A 318 -23.96 26.61 1.63
CA LEU A 318 -22.67 26.00 1.30
C LEU A 318 -21.55 27.05 1.42
N PRO A 319 -20.39 26.70 2.01
CA PRO A 319 -19.28 27.64 2.16
C PRO A 319 -18.67 28.01 0.80
N SER A 320 -18.25 29.26 0.64
CA SER A 320 -17.70 29.77 -0.63
C SER A 320 -16.35 29.15 -1.01
N THR A 321 -15.64 28.56 -0.06
CA THR A 321 -14.35 27.87 -0.25
C THR A 321 -14.52 26.42 -0.72
N LEU A 322 -15.76 25.91 -0.80
CA LEU A 322 -16.04 24.54 -1.20
C LEU A 322 -15.64 24.32 -2.66
N GLN A 323 -14.74 23.36 -2.88
CA GLN A 323 -14.21 22.99 -4.20
C GLN A 323 -14.71 21.63 -4.68
N CYS A 324 -15.07 20.73 -3.77
CA CYS A 324 -15.51 19.38 -4.08
C CYS A 324 -16.81 19.05 -3.34
N LEU A 325 -17.85 18.72 -4.11
CA LEU A 325 -19.12 18.23 -3.60
C LEU A 325 -19.41 16.84 -4.18
N THR A 326 -19.52 15.85 -3.30
CA THR A 326 -19.76 14.46 -3.68
C THR A 326 -21.05 13.95 -3.06
N PHE A 327 -21.97 13.47 -3.89
CA PHE A 327 -23.19 12.80 -3.47
C PHE A 327 -23.06 11.28 -3.57
N GLY A 328 -23.67 10.59 -2.61
CA GLY A 328 -23.80 9.14 -2.64
C GLY A 328 -24.84 8.65 -3.64
N ASP A 329 -24.96 7.33 -3.73
CA ASP A 329 -25.72 6.65 -4.77
C ASP A 329 -27.22 6.95 -4.78
N GLN A 330 -27.87 7.15 -3.63
CA GLN A 330 -29.32 7.35 -3.55
C GLN A 330 -29.77 8.81 -3.71
N PHE A 331 -28.85 9.75 -3.84
CA PHE A 331 -29.21 11.16 -3.97
C PHE A 331 -29.93 11.43 -5.30
N ASP A 332 -31.16 11.92 -5.24
CA ASP A 332 -31.98 12.27 -6.40
C ASP A 332 -32.83 13.52 -6.15
N GLN A 333 -32.32 14.47 -5.35
CA GLN A 333 -32.99 15.75 -5.10
C GLN A 333 -32.58 16.81 -6.13
N SER A 334 -33.52 17.68 -6.48
CA SER A 334 -33.23 18.80 -7.39
C SER A 334 -32.30 19.80 -6.74
N LEU A 335 -31.30 20.27 -7.50
CA LEU A 335 -30.40 21.35 -7.09
C LEU A 335 -30.92 22.74 -7.53
N HIS A 336 -32.10 22.82 -8.14
CA HIS A 336 -32.65 24.10 -8.58
C HIS A 336 -32.91 25.04 -7.39
N GLY A 337 -32.39 26.27 -7.49
CA GLY A 337 -32.46 27.28 -6.43
C GLY A 337 -31.38 27.14 -5.34
N LEU A 338 -30.50 26.15 -5.43
CA LEU A 338 -29.31 26.06 -4.58
C LEU A 338 -28.20 26.97 -5.12
N SER A 339 -27.67 27.85 -4.28
CA SER A 339 -26.48 28.64 -4.61
C SER A 339 -25.23 27.78 -4.48
N LEU A 340 -24.84 27.10 -5.56
CA LEU A 340 -23.57 26.37 -5.61
C LEU A 340 -22.39 27.34 -5.65
N PRO A 341 -21.35 27.15 -4.82
CA PRO A 341 -20.11 27.94 -4.89
C PRO A 341 -19.30 27.58 -6.14
N SER A 342 -18.13 28.21 -6.31
CA SER A 342 -17.19 27.91 -7.40
C SER A 342 -16.53 26.53 -7.24
N LEU A 343 -17.34 25.49 -7.45
CA LEU A 343 -16.91 24.10 -7.37
C LEU A 343 -15.93 23.77 -8.50
N ARG A 344 -14.88 23.02 -8.16
CA ARG A 344 -13.99 22.38 -9.14
C ARG A 344 -14.52 21.02 -9.58
N THR A 345 -15.08 20.28 -8.63
CA THR A 345 -15.52 18.89 -8.81
C THR A 345 -16.93 18.71 -8.25
N LEU A 346 -17.81 18.13 -9.06
CA LEU A 346 -19.14 17.72 -8.67
C LEU A 346 -19.36 16.25 -9.08
N ILE A 347 -19.68 15.42 -8.10
CA ILE A 347 -19.86 13.98 -8.29
C ILE A 347 -21.26 13.60 -7.83
N PHE A 348 -22.03 12.99 -8.73
CA PHE A 348 -23.30 12.37 -8.42
C PHE A 348 -23.16 10.84 -8.40
N GLY A 349 -23.87 10.22 -7.45
CA GLY A 349 -24.01 8.79 -7.38
C GLY A 349 -24.97 8.22 -8.41
N ASN A 350 -25.17 6.90 -8.36
CA ASN A 350 -25.80 6.15 -9.44
C ASN A 350 -27.27 6.48 -9.73
N TRP A 351 -28.05 6.98 -8.77
CA TRP A 351 -29.50 7.16 -8.91
C TRP A 351 -29.93 8.58 -9.27
N PHE A 352 -29.00 9.54 -9.26
CA PHE A 352 -29.31 10.92 -9.59
C PHE A 352 -29.86 11.05 -11.01
N ASN A 353 -31.06 11.61 -11.15
CA ASN A 353 -31.76 11.75 -12.42
C ASN A 353 -32.55 13.06 -12.53
N GLN A 354 -32.09 14.12 -11.88
CA GLN A 354 -32.70 15.45 -11.98
C GLN A 354 -32.10 16.28 -13.13
N ASN A 355 -32.86 17.26 -13.64
CA ASN A 355 -32.36 18.18 -14.66
C ASN A 355 -31.29 19.12 -14.08
N LEU A 356 -30.20 19.34 -14.82
CA LEU A 356 -29.06 20.18 -14.43
C LEU A 356 -28.96 21.51 -15.20
N GLN A 357 -29.90 21.77 -16.11
CA GLN A 357 -29.93 23.00 -16.91
C GLN A 357 -29.93 24.25 -16.02
N GLY A 358 -28.96 25.14 -16.24
CA GLY A 358 -28.84 26.42 -15.53
C GLY A 358 -28.39 26.32 -14.06
N VAL A 359 -28.04 25.13 -13.56
CA VAL A 359 -27.65 24.91 -12.15
C VAL A 359 -26.15 24.78 -11.96
N LEU A 360 -25.44 24.18 -12.92
CA LEU A 360 -24.03 23.85 -12.78
C LEU A 360 -23.12 25.09 -12.83
N PRO A 361 -22.16 25.23 -11.90
CA PRO A 361 -21.10 26.23 -12.00
C PRO A 361 -20.04 25.82 -13.06
N GLU A 362 -19.01 26.64 -13.23
CA GLU A 362 -17.86 26.29 -14.06
C GLU A 362 -17.02 25.17 -13.40
N LEU A 363 -17.28 23.93 -13.79
CA LEU A 363 -16.65 22.73 -13.25
C LEU A 363 -15.43 22.30 -14.09
N GLN A 364 -14.42 21.72 -13.44
CA GLN A 364 -13.34 20.99 -14.11
C GLN A 364 -13.65 19.50 -14.20
N ASN A 365 -14.34 18.93 -13.21
CA ASN A 365 -14.69 17.52 -13.16
C ASN A 365 -16.18 17.34 -12.86
N LEU A 366 -16.86 16.59 -13.73
CA LEU A 366 -18.26 16.20 -13.55
C LEU A 366 -18.39 14.68 -13.64
N THR A 367 -19.04 14.09 -12.65
CA THR A 367 -19.44 12.67 -12.68
C THR A 367 -20.95 12.55 -12.54
N LEU A 368 -21.57 11.92 -13.53
CA LEU A 368 -22.99 11.57 -13.54
C LEU A 368 -23.13 10.06 -13.49
N GLY A 369 -23.94 9.58 -12.54
CA GLY A 369 -24.13 8.16 -12.29
C GLY A 369 -24.93 7.42 -13.36
N ARG A 370 -25.11 6.10 -13.13
CA ARG A 370 -25.71 5.15 -14.08
C ARG A 370 -27.15 5.45 -14.53
N ASN A 371 -27.97 6.08 -13.69
CA ASN A 371 -29.38 6.30 -13.99
C ASN A 371 -29.66 7.71 -14.51
N PHE A 372 -28.64 8.54 -14.73
CA PHE A 372 -28.86 9.88 -15.24
C PHE A 372 -29.42 9.84 -16.67
N ARG A 373 -30.63 10.35 -16.81
CA ARG A 373 -31.38 10.56 -18.06
C ARG A 373 -31.85 12.02 -18.19
N GLY A 374 -31.45 12.89 -17.26
CA GLY A 374 -31.74 14.32 -17.30
C GLY A 374 -31.04 15.03 -18.46
N THR A 375 -31.43 16.27 -18.73
CA THR A 375 -30.80 17.10 -19.76
C THR A 375 -29.58 17.82 -19.19
N LEU A 376 -28.47 17.82 -19.94
CA LEU A 376 -27.25 18.57 -19.62
C LEU A 376 -27.11 19.78 -20.56
N GLU A 377 -28.04 20.73 -20.54
CA GLU A 377 -27.87 22.00 -21.29
C GLU A 377 -26.96 22.96 -20.50
N ALA A 378 -25.70 22.56 -20.31
CA ALA A 378 -24.68 23.37 -19.63
C ALA A 378 -23.50 23.62 -20.58
N HIS A 379 -23.22 24.89 -20.85
CA HIS A 379 -21.94 25.29 -21.43
C HIS A 379 -20.88 25.15 -20.33
N LEU A 380 -20.04 24.11 -20.41
CA LEU A 380 -19.01 23.79 -19.41
C LEU A 380 -17.60 24.02 -19.99
N PRO A 381 -17.19 25.27 -20.26
CA PRO A 381 -15.98 25.56 -21.05
C PRO A 381 -14.67 25.13 -20.36
N ALA A 382 -14.68 24.98 -19.03
CA ALA A 382 -13.52 24.59 -18.24
C ALA A 382 -13.42 23.07 -17.97
N LEU A 383 -14.34 22.26 -18.50
CA LEU A 383 -14.44 20.83 -18.17
C LEU A 383 -13.26 20.03 -18.71
N GLN A 384 -12.52 19.38 -17.81
CA GLN A 384 -11.36 18.54 -18.13
C GLN A 384 -11.71 17.05 -18.07
N THR A 385 -12.60 16.66 -17.14
CA THR A 385 -13.05 15.28 -16.96
C THR A 385 -14.57 15.19 -16.96
N LEU A 386 -15.11 14.34 -17.81
CA LEU A 386 -16.52 13.94 -17.79
C LEU A 386 -16.61 12.42 -17.60
N THR A 387 -17.25 12.00 -16.51
CA THR A 387 -17.67 10.61 -16.33
C THR A 387 -19.17 10.52 -16.42
N PHE A 388 -19.66 9.66 -17.31
CA PHE A 388 -21.07 9.56 -17.65
C PHE A 388 -21.51 8.10 -17.64
N GLY A 389 -22.23 7.71 -16.59
CA GLY A 389 -22.77 6.36 -16.45
C GLY A 389 -24.12 6.13 -17.15
N GLY A 390 -24.82 7.21 -17.50
CA GLY A 390 -26.21 7.22 -17.97
C GLY A 390 -26.40 6.98 -19.47
N ASP A 391 -27.54 7.42 -20.00
CA ASP A 391 -27.93 7.29 -21.42
C ASP A 391 -27.33 8.43 -22.29
N LEU A 392 -26.71 8.09 -23.43
CA LEU A 392 -26.15 9.09 -24.38
C LEU A 392 -27.18 10.10 -24.88
N ALA A 393 -28.47 9.76 -24.86
CA ALA A 393 -29.54 10.70 -25.19
C ALA A 393 -29.47 12.00 -24.37
N SER A 394 -28.99 11.93 -23.12
CA SER A 394 -28.77 13.10 -22.25
C SER A 394 -27.61 14.00 -22.69
N LEU A 395 -26.68 13.47 -23.50
CA LEU A 395 -25.58 14.23 -24.09
C LEU A 395 -25.92 14.79 -25.47
N ARG A 396 -27.13 14.51 -26.01
CA ARG A 396 -27.55 15.09 -27.30
C ARG A 396 -27.62 16.61 -27.18
N GLY A 397 -26.92 17.30 -28.07
CA GLY A 397 -26.82 18.76 -28.06
C GLY A 397 -25.78 19.33 -27.09
N VAL A 398 -25.11 18.48 -26.29
CA VAL A 398 -24.00 18.91 -25.45
C VAL A 398 -22.74 19.06 -26.31
N SER A 399 -22.28 20.29 -26.46
CA SER A 399 -20.98 20.56 -27.07
C SER A 399 -19.88 20.26 -26.05
N LEU A 400 -19.17 19.14 -26.25
CA LEU A 400 -18.01 18.80 -25.43
C LEU A 400 -16.88 19.81 -25.71
N PRO A 401 -16.31 20.47 -24.68
CA PRO A 401 -15.33 21.53 -24.87
C PRO A 401 -13.95 20.97 -25.28
N GLU A 402 -13.16 21.77 -25.99
CA GLU A 402 -11.75 21.46 -26.33
C GLU A 402 -10.80 21.51 -25.11
N THR A 403 -11.30 21.80 -23.91
CA THR A 403 -10.57 21.62 -22.65
C THR A 403 -10.66 20.18 -22.14
N LEU A 404 -11.59 19.36 -22.66
CA LEU A 404 -11.84 17.99 -22.21
C LEU A 404 -10.66 17.08 -22.54
N ARG A 405 -10.13 16.40 -21.52
CA ARG A 405 -9.00 15.48 -21.62
C ARG A 405 -9.41 14.04 -21.37
N ILE A 406 -10.37 13.82 -20.47
CA ILE A 406 -10.81 12.49 -20.06
C ILE A 406 -12.33 12.40 -20.23
N LEU A 407 -12.75 11.42 -21.02
CA LEU A 407 -14.15 11.07 -21.19
C LEU A 407 -14.34 9.60 -20.81
N ARG A 408 -15.21 9.34 -19.84
CA ARG A 408 -15.51 8.00 -19.39
C ARG A 408 -16.98 7.72 -19.53
N PHE A 409 -17.29 6.66 -20.23
CA PHE A 409 -18.63 6.13 -20.31
C PHE A 409 -18.79 4.89 -19.43
N GLY A 410 -19.95 4.75 -18.79
CA GLY A 410 -20.27 3.60 -17.94
C GLY A 410 -20.58 2.32 -18.73
N ASP A 411 -20.48 1.18 -18.05
CA ASP A 411 -20.63 -0.14 -18.67
C ASP A 411 -22.03 -0.40 -19.25
N GLN A 412 -23.08 0.15 -18.64
CA GLN A 412 -24.48 -0.06 -19.05
C GLN A 412 -24.91 0.76 -20.28
N MET A 413 -23.98 1.46 -20.93
CA MET A 413 -24.31 2.07 -22.20
C MET A 413 -24.78 1.00 -23.19
N SER A 414 -25.81 1.31 -23.98
CA SER A 414 -26.32 0.47 -25.09
C SER A 414 -26.39 1.20 -26.44
N GLN A 415 -25.94 2.45 -26.51
CA GLN A 415 -26.05 3.32 -27.69
C GLN A 415 -24.71 3.62 -28.37
N ARG A 416 -24.74 3.76 -29.70
CA ARG A 416 -23.57 3.94 -30.57
C ARG A 416 -22.87 5.28 -30.33
N LEU A 417 -21.54 5.27 -30.32
CA LEU A 417 -20.68 6.47 -30.20
C LEU A 417 -20.86 7.50 -31.34
N GLN A 418 -21.50 7.13 -32.45
CA GLN A 418 -21.74 8.02 -33.60
C GLN A 418 -22.54 9.28 -33.25
N GLU A 419 -23.29 9.26 -32.14
CA GLU A 419 -24.12 10.39 -31.72
C GLU A 419 -23.36 11.48 -30.96
N VAL A 420 -22.09 11.26 -30.61
CA VAL A 420 -21.27 12.20 -29.83
C VAL A 420 -20.05 12.63 -30.64
N THR A 421 -19.88 13.93 -30.83
CA THR A 421 -18.65 14.48 -31.42
C THR A 421 -17.57 14.57 -30.35
N LEU A 422 -16.52 13.75 -30.49
CA LEU A 422 -15.38 13.75 -29.58
C LEU A 422 -14.45 14.94 -29.88
N PRO A 423 -14.04 15.74 -28.89
CA PRO A 423 -13.15 16.88 -29.10
C PRO A 423 -11.72 16.40 -29.44
N SER A 424 -10.99 17.23 -30.19
CA SER A 424 -9.63 16.90 -30.64
C SER A 424 -8.61 16.84 -29.50
N SER A 425 -8.89 17.56 -28.41
CA SER A 425 -8.11 17.63 -27.18
C SER A 425 -8.09 16.36 -26.33
N LEU A 426 -8.97 15.40 -26.63
CA LEU A 426 -9.23 14.22 -25.80
C LEU A 426 -8.00 13.30 -25.75
N GLN A 427 -7.56 12.96 -24.53
CA GLN A 427 -6.37 12.13 -24.29
C GLN A 427 -6.74 10.71 -23.85
N SER A 428 -7.82 10.56 -23.06
CA SER A 428 -8.25 9.28 -22.51
C SER A 428 -9.73 9.07 -22.75
N LEU A 429 -10.07 7.89 -23.28
CA LEU A 429 -11.43 7.47 -23.52
C LEU A 429 -11.67 6.10 -22.86
N THR A 430 -12.68 6.03 -22.00
CA THR A 430 -13.27 4.76 -21.55
C THR A 430 -14.59 4.56 -22.27
N ILE A 431 -14.71 3.47 -23.02
CA ILE A 431 -15.94 3.08 -23.72
C ILE A 431 -16.57 1.93 -22.92
N GLY A 432 -17.87 2.03 -22.62
CA GLY A 432 -18.64 0.94 -21.99
C GLY A 432 -18.87 -0.27 -22.89
N ASP A 433 -19.91 -1.05 -22.62
CA ASP A 433 -20.15 -2.38 -23.22
C ASP A 433 -20.74 -2.35 -24.64
N GLN A 434 -20.29 -1.42 -25.49
CA GLN A 434 -20.82 -1.19 -26.84
C GLN A 434 -20.41 -2.23 -27.88
N SER A 435 -21.16 -2.29 -28.99
CA SER A 435 -20.68 -2.88 -30.24
C SER A 435 -19.48 -2.08 -30.79
N SER A 436 -18.52 -2.75 -31.45
CA SER A 436 -17.49 -2.06 -32.23
C SER A 436 -18.04 -1.43 -33.51
N GLU A 437 -19.30 -1.71 -33.89
CA GLU A 437 -20.00 -1.04 -34.99
C GLU A 437 -20.05 0.48 -34.78
N GLY A 438 -19.53 1.24 -35.74
CA GLY A 438 -19.50 2.70 -35.72
C GLY A 438 -18.19 3.33 -35.26
N TRP A 439 -17.18 2.54 -34.88
CA TRP A 439 -15.80 3.03 -34.68
C TRP A 439 -15.10 3.39 -36.01
N GLU A 440 -15.78 3.21 -37.14
CA GLU A 440 -15.37 3.71 -38.46
C GLU A 440 -15.18 5.25 -38.46
N ALA A 441 -15.84 5.95 -37.53
CA ALA A 441 -15.60 7.35 -37.24
C ALA A 441 -14.36 7.50 -36.33
N ARG A 442 -13.34 8.19 -36.86
CA ARG A 442 -11.99 8.40 -36.30
C ARG A 442 -12.02 8.70 -34.80
N LEU A 443 -11.53 7.76 -33.99
CA LEU A 443 -11.06 8.08 -32.64
C LEU A 443 -10.06 9.25 -32.75
N PRO A 444 -10.14 10.27 -31.88
CA PRO A 444 -9.20 11.39 -31.90
C PRO A 444 -7.78 10.92 -31.55
N GLY A 445 -6.83 11.85 -31.45
CA GLY A 445 -5.45 11.57 -31.05
C GLY A 445 -5.31 11.13 -29.57
N LEU A 446 -5.96 10.03 -29.20
CA LEU A 446 -5.99 9.46 -27.86
C LEU A 446 -4.61 8.92 -27.48
N GLN A 447 -4.28 9.04 -26.20
CA GLN A 447 -3.14 8.40 -25.56
C GLN A 447 -3.55 7.11 -24.83
N SER A 448 -4.79 7.03 -24.33
CA SER A 448 -5.31 5.86 -23.61
C SER A 448 -6.72 5.49 -24.06
N LEU A 449 -6.93 4.19 -24.27
CA LEU A 449 -8.23 3.60 -24.59
C LEU A 449 -8.51 2.43 -23.64
N THR A 450 -9.63 2.51 -22.94
CA THR A 450 -10.12 1.44 -22.05
C THR A 450 -11.46 0.95 -22.54
N LEU A 451 -11.58 -0.36 -22.73
CA LEU A 451 -12.80 -1.02 -23.18
C LEU A 451 -13.55 -1.64 -21.99
N GLY A 452 -14.86 -1.48 -21.97
CA GLY A 452 -15.75 -1.75 -20.83
C GLY A 452 -15.81 -3.20 -20.38
N TYR A 453 -16.42 -3.42 -19.22
CA TYR A 453 -16.47 -4.71 -18.53
C TYR A 453 -16.93 -5.87 -19.44
N SER A 454 -18.02 -5.68 -20.18
CA SER A 454 -18.65 -6.69 -21.06
C SER A 454 -18.24 -6.55 -22.54
N PHE A 455 -17.30 -5.66 -22.88
CA PHE A 455 -16.82 -5.53 -24.27
C PHE A 455 -16.14 -6.81 -24.74
N ASN A 456 -16.70 -7.47 -25.76
CA ASN A 456 -16.17 -8.72 -26.31
C ASN A 456 -16.30 -8.80 -27.85
N GLN A 457 -16.14 -7.67 -28.52
CA GLN A 457 -16.20 -7.58 -29.98
C GLN A 457 -14.80 -7.57 -30.61
N SER A 458 -14.71 -8.01 -31.87
CA SER A 458 -13.44 -7.97 -32.60
C SER A 458 -13.02 -6.53 -32.92
N LEU A 459 -11.72 -6.26 -32.82
CA LEU A 459 -11.10 -4.99 -33.22
C LEU A 459 -10.52 -5.03 -34.65
N ARG A 460 -10.79 -6.06 -35.44
CA ARG A 460 -10.18 -6.26 -36.78
C ARG A 460 -10.41 -5.07 -37.73
N GLU A 461 -11.59 -4.47 -37.68
CA GLU A 461 -11.99 -3.37 -38.57
C GLU A 461 -11.80 -1.99 -37.91
N VAL A 462 -11.28 -1.96 -36.69
CA VAL A 462 -11.09 -0.74 -35.92
C VAL A 462 -9.75 -0.08 -36.26
N GLN A 463 -9.79 1.21 -36.61
CA GLN A 463 -8.59 2.02 -36.78
C GLN A 463 -8.19 2.66 -35.44
N LEU A 464 -7.26 2.03 -34.74
CA LEU A 464 -6.69 2.59 -33.50
C LEU A 464 -5.78 3.78 -33.82
N PRO A 465 -5.86 4.90 -33.07
CA PRO A 465 -5.07 6.08 -33.35
C PRO A 465 -3.58 5.81 -33.11
N SER A 466 -2.71 6.33 -33.97
CA SER A 466 -1.25 6.12 -33.87
C SER A 466 -0.64 6.75 -32.62
N THR A 467 -1.32 7.71 -31.98
CA THR A 467 -0.92 8.36 -30.72
C THR A 467 -1.17 7.48 -29.50
N LEU A 468 -1.87 6.36 -29.64
CA LEU A 468 -2.29 5.51 -28.53
C LEU A 468 -1.08 4.85 -27.86
N GLN A 469 -0.93 5.09 -26.56
CA GLN A 469 0.13 4.56 -25.71
C GLN A 469 -0.36 3.44 -24.78
N SER A 470 -1.66 3.40 -24.47
CA SER A 470 -2.24 2.37 -23.60
C SER A 470 -3.56 1.83 -24.16
N LEU A 471 -3.67 0.50 -24.24
CA LEU A 471 -4.89 -0.22 -24.59
C LEU A 471 -5.23 -1.22 -23.48
N THR A 472 -6.39 -1.05 -22.85
CA THR A 472 -6.87 -1.92 -21.77
C THR A 472 -8.20 -2.54 -22.14
N PHE A 473 -8.28 -3.87 -22.08
CA PHE A 473 -9.50 -4.63 -22.29
C PHE A 473 -10.20 -4.94 -20.97
N GLY A 474 -11.53 -4.84 -20.95
CA GLY A 474 -12.35 -5.18 -19.80
C GLY A 474 -12.48 -6.68 -19.55
N THR A 475 -13.20 -7.02 -18.48
CA THR A 475 -13.25 -8.35 -17.85
C THR A 475 -13.57 -9.49 -18.82
N THR A 476 -14.53 -9.30 -19.72
CA THR A 476 -15.09 -10.40 -20.53
C THR A 476 -14.42 -10.58 -21.90
N PHE A 477 -13.57 -9.63 -22.32
CA PHE A 477 -12.95 -9.67 -23.65
C PHE A 477 -12.17 -10.96 -23.86
N ASN A 478 -12.48 -11.68 -24.92
CA ASN A 478 -11.87 -12.95 -25.28
C ASN A 478 -11.85 -13.20 -26.80
N GLN A 479 -11.73 -12.12 -27.59
CA GLN A 479 -11.56 -12.20 -29.04
C GLN A 479 -10.08 -12.27 -29.41
N THR A 480 -9.77 -12.91 -30.54
CA THR A 480 -8.40 -12.96 -31.06
C THR A 480 -7.95 -11.56 -31.52
N LEU A 481 -6.66 -11.26 -31.32
CA LEU A 481 -6.00 -10.08 -31.89
C LEU A 481 -5.30 -10.39 -33.23
N GLN A 482 -5.46 -11.60 -33.76
CA GLN A 482 -4.94 -11.93 -35.08
C GLN A 482 -5.58 -11.01 -36.14
N CYS A 483 -4.76 -10.42 -37.01
CA CYS A 483 -5.17 -9.42 -37.99
C CYS A 483 -5.68 -8.08 -37.41
N VAL A 484 -5.45 -7.79 -36.12
CA VAL A 484 -5.67 -6.46 -35.55
C VAL A 484 -4.38 -5.65 -35.68
N THR A 485 -4.46 -4.46 -36.27
CA THR A 485 -3.30 -3.55 -36.37
C THR A 485 -3.15 -2.76 -35.08
N LEU A 486 -2.22 -3.16 -34.22
CA LEU A 486 -1.87 -2.42 -33.01
C LEU A 486 -1.02 -1.17 -33.38
N PRO A 487 -1.26 -0.02 -32.73
CA PRO A 487 -0.56 1.22 -33.05
C PRO A 487 0.92 1.17 -32.64
N SER A 488 1.78 1.80 -33.44
CA SER A 488 3.25 1.71 -33.30
C SER A 488 3.85 2.43 -32.09
N ASN A 489 3.07 3.26 -31.38
CA ASN A 489 3.48 3.96 -30.16
C ASN A 489 2.90 3.32 -28.89
N LEU A 490 2.26 2.16 -29.00
CA LEU A 490 1.65 1.48 -27.86
C LEU A 490 2.74 1.04 -26.87
N LEU A 491 2.66 1.53 -25.64
CA LEU A 491 3.59 1.24 -24.55
C LEU A 491 3.02 0.15 -23.62
N SER A 492 1.69 0.08 -23.46
CA SER A 492 1.03 -0.86 -22.56
C SER A 492 -0.17 -1.54 -23.21
N LEU A 493 -0.23 -2.88 -23.06
CA LEU A 493 -1.33 -3.73 -23.49
C LEU A 493 -1.78 -4.58 -22.30
N SER A 494 -3.02 -4.40 -21.87
CA SER A 494 -3.58 -5.07 -20.69
C SER A 494 -4.88 -5.79 -21.03
N PHE A 495 -4.95 -7.08 -20.69
CA PHE A 495 -6.12 -7.92 -20.88
C PHE A 495 -6.91 -8.13 -19.59
N GLY A 496 -8.24 -8.13 -19.71
CA GLY A 496 -9.13 -8.42 -18.61
C GLY A 496 -9.21 -9.90 -18.24
N ARG A 497 -10.04 -10.19 -17.23
CA ARG A 497 -10.13 -11.48 -16.54
C ARG A 497 -10.30 -12.71 -17.44
N SER A 498 -11.09 -12.62 -18.51
CA SER A 498 -11.53 -13.77 -19.32
C SER A 498 -10.70 -14.02 -20.57
N PHE A 499 -9.77 -13.12 -20.93
CA PHE A 499 -8.97 -13.28 -22.14
C PHE A 499 -8.12 -14.55 -22.07
N ASN A 500 -8.27 -15.43 -23.06
CA ASN A 500 -7.56 -16.70 -23.15
C ASN A 500 -7.34 -17.13 -24.61
N GLN A 501 -7.12 -16.16 -25.52
CA GLN A 501 -6.77 -16.42 -26.92
C GLN A 501 -5.26 -16.44 -27.09
N SER A 502 -4.77 -17.24 -28.04
CA SER A 502 -3.33 -17.29 -28.34
C SER A 502 -2.86 -15.98 -28.98
N LEU A 503 -1.64 -15.56 -28.65
CA LEU A 503 -0.97 -14.44 -29.31
C LEU A 503 -0.12 -14.86 -30.51
N LYS A 504 -0.16 -16.14 -30.91
CA LYS A 504 0.58 -16.62 -32.08
C LYS A 504 0.11 -15.89 -33.35
N GLY A 505 1.05 -15.29 -34.08
CA GLY A 505 0.77 -14.50 -35.29
C GLY A 505 0.16 -13.12 -35.02
N VAL A 506 0.15 -12.64 -33.77
CA VAL A 506 -0.22 -11.25 -33.44
C VAL A 506 1.02 -10.37 -33.54
N HIS A 507 0.95 -9.29 -34.31
CA HIS A 507 2.05 -8.33 -34.42
C HIS A 507 2.03 -7.36 -33.24
N LEU A 508 2.85 -7.64 -32.22
CA LEU A 508 3.07 -6.74 -31.09
C LEU A 508 4.05 -5.62 -31.49
N PRO A 509 3.72 -4.33 -31.25
CA PRO A 509 4.57 -3.22 -31.67
C PRO A 509 5.86 -3.17 -30.85
N SER A 510 6.97 -2.78 -31.49
CA SER A 510 8.30 -2.74 -30.85
C SER A 510 8.42 -1.73 -29.69
N SER A 511 7.50 -0.76 -29.63
CA SER A 511 7.40 0.22 -28.54
C SER A 511 6.81 -0.36 -27.24
N LEU A 512 6.21 -1.55 -27.29
CA LEU A 512 5.48 -2.11 -26.16
C LEU A 512 6.43 -2.42 -25.00
N GLN A 513 6.18 -1.80 -23.86
CA GLN A 513 6.97 -1.94 -22.62
C GLN A 513 6.28 -2.82 -21.58
N SER A 514 4.94 -2.89 -21.59
CA SER A 514 4.17 -3.68 -20.61
C SER A 514 3.13 -4.56 -21.30
N LEU A 515 3.13 -5.84 -20.96
CA LEU A 515 2.13 -6.83 -21.38
C LEU A 515 1.55 -7.53 -20.14
N MET A 516 0.24 -7.34 -19.92
CA MET A 516 -0.44 -7.83 -18.72
C MET A 516 -1.64 -8.71 -19.08
N PHE A 517 -1.71 -9.88 -18.47
CA PHE A 517 -2.82 -10.82 -18.66
C PHE A 517 -3.71 -10.88 -17.42
N GLY A 518 -5.02 -10.97 -17.67
CA GLY A 518 -6.00 -11.23 -16.63
C GLY A 518 -6.07 -12.70 -16.24
N ARG A 519 -6.89 -12.96 -15.21
CA ARG A 519 -6.98 -14.23 -14.48
C ARG A 519 -6.93 -15.51 -15.34
N SER A 520 -7.69 -15.59 -16.42
CA SER A 520 -8.00 -16.85 -17.13
C SER A 520 -7.01 -17.19 -18.25
N PHE A 521 -6.05 -16.31 -18.54
CA PHE A 521 -5.11 -16.54 -19.64
C PHE A 521 -4.20 -17.74 -19.31
N ASN A 522 -4.18 -18.74 -20.21
CA ASN A 522 -3.38 -19.95 -20.07
C ASN A 522 -2.98 -20.53 -21.44
N GLN A 523 -2.65 -19.66 -22.41
CA GLN A 523 -2.17 -20.06 -23.73
C GLN A 523 -0.64 -20.10 -23.77
N SER A 524 -0.09 -21.01 -24.58
CA SER A 524 1.37 -21.13 -24.75
C SER A 524 1.96 -19.93 -25.46
N PHE A 525 3.20 -19.57 -25.10
CA PHE A 525 4.02 -18.55 -25.76
C PHE A 525 4.94 -19.11 -26.85
N GLN A 526 4.86 -20.41 -27.13
CA GLN A 526 5.59 -20.99 -28.25
C GLN A 526 5.19 -20.30 -29.57
N ASP A 527 6.19 -19.88 -30.34
CA ASP A 527 6.05 -19.12 -31.59
C ASP A 527 5.39 -17.72 -31.43
N VAL A 528 5.37 -17.15 -30.24
CA VAL A 528 4.93 -15.76 -30.02
C VAL A 528 6.14 -14.83 -30.11
N GLU A 529 6.09 -13.87 -31.03
CA GLU A 529 7.12 -12.83 -31.17
C GLU A 529 6.93 -11.72 -30.13
N LEU A 530 7.66 -11.82 -29.01
CA LEU A 530 7.68 -10.77 -28.00
C LEU A 530 8.53 -9.58 -28.45
N PRO A 531 8.05 -8.33 -28.29
CA PRO A 531 8.77 -7.15 -28.77
C PRO A 531 10.02 -6.87 -27.91
N SER A 532 11.09 -6.42 -28.55
CA SER A 532 12.38 -6.16 -27.88
C SER A 532 12.34 -5.04 -26.83
N GLY A 533 11.36 -4.14 -26.92
CA GLY A 533 11.13 -3.05 -25.96
C GLY A 533 10.42 -3.48 -24.67
N LEU A 534 9.97 -4.74 -24.56
CA LEU A 534 9.18 -5.22 -23.44
C LEU A 534 10.00 -5.24 -22.15
N GLN A 535 9.52 -4.53 -21.13
CA GLN A 535 10.15 -4.40 -19.80
C GLN A 535 9.39 -5.17 -18.72
N THR A 536 8.07 -5.31 -18.85
CA THR A 536 7.23 -6.01 -17.86
C THR A 536 6.31 -7.03 -18.53
N LEU A 537 6.33 -8.26 -18.02
CA LEU A 537 5.43 -9.35 -18.40
C LEU A 537 4.73 -9.88 -17.16
N THR A 538 3.41 -9.75 -17.12
CA THR A 538 2.59 -10.20 -15.98
C THR A 538 1.54 -11.21 -16.43
N PHE A 539 1.59 -12.40 -15.86
CA PHE A 539 0.60 -13.46 -16.06
C PHE A 539 -0.52 -13.39 -15.03
N GLY A 540 -1.72 -13.76 -15.46
CA GLY A 540 -2.87 -13.93 -14.58
C GLY A 540 -2.85 -15.25 -13.82
N ASN A 541 -3.78 -15.41 -12.88
CA ASN A 541 -3.77 -16.49 -11.89
C ASN A 541 -3.78 -17.90 -12.50
N ASP A 542 -4.40 -18.12 -13.65
CA ASP A 542 -4.58 -19.45 -14.23
C ASP A 542 -3.46 -19.89 -15.18
N PHE A 543 -2.48 -19.02 -15.47
CA PHE A 543 -1.36 -19.35 -16.35
C PHE A 543 -0.47 -20.45 -15.75
N ASP A 544 -0.28 -21.54 -16.49
CA ASP A 544 0.53 -22.69 -16.10
C ASP A 544 1.15 -23.37 -17.35
N GLN A 545 1.56 -22.56 -18.33
CA GLN A 545 2.27 -23.05 -19.53
C GLN A 545 3.79 -22.95 -19.36
N SER A 546 4.52 -23.89 -19.96
CA SER A 546 5.99 -23.85 -19.95
C SER A 546 6.51 -22.67 -20.78
N LEU A 547 7.61 -22.07 -20.32
CA LEU A 547 8.37 -21.05 -21.06
C LEU A 547 9.59 -21.63 -21.78
N GLN A 548 9.78 -22.95 -21.77
CA GLN A 548 10.88 -23.60 -22.48
C GLN A 548 10.77 -23.33 -23.99
N GLY A 549 11.87 -22.86 -24.59
CA GLY A 549 11.91 -22.49 -26.01
C GLY A 549 11.22 -21.17 -26.37
N VAL A 550 10.73 -20.40 -25.38
CA VAL A 550 10.19 -19.06 -25.60
C VAL A 550 11.33 -18.04 -25.63
N SER A 551 11.43 -17.25 -26.70
CA SER A 551 12.40 -16.16 -26.80
C SER A 551 11.97 -14.94 -25.99
N LEU A 552 12.39 -14.86 -24.73
CA LEU A 552 12.16 -13.70 -23.87
C LEU A 552 13.10 -12.53 -24.28
N PRO A 553 12.60 -11.29 -24.40
CA PRO A 553 13.41 -10.16 -24.84
C PRO A 553 14.45 -9.78 -23.76
N SER A 554 15.68 -9.45 -24.17
CA SER A 554 16.80 -9.21 -23.26
C SER A 554 16.61 -8.00 -22.33
N GLY A 555 15.79 -7.02 -22.73
CA GLY A 555 15.44 -5.84 -21.96
C GLY A 555 14.32 -6.05 -20.92
N LEU A 556 13.78 -7.27 -20.81
CA LEU A 556 12.70 -7.59 -19.87
C LEU A 556 13.20 -7.55 -18.42
N GLN A 557 12.65 -6.62 -17.63
CA GLN A 557 13.05 -6.33 -16.27
C GLN A 557 12.20 -7.05 -15.22
N LYS A 558 10.93 -7.31 -15.51
CA LYS A 558 9.98 -7.87 -14.53
C LYS A 558 9.15 -9.00 -15.12
N ILE A 559 9.17 -10.14 -14.44
CA ILE A 559 8.27 -11.26 -14.71
C ILE A 559 7.47 -11.56 -13.44
N ARG A 560 6.14 -11.55 -13.57
CA ARG A 560 5.23 -11.93 -12.50
C ARG A 560 4.33 -13.06 -12.95
N PHE A 561 4.42 -14.20 -12.28
CA PHE A 561 3.52 -15.33 -12.46
C PHE A 561 2.29 -15.22 -11.56
N GLY A 562 1.18 -15.77 -12.02
CA GLY A 562 -0.05 -15.88 -11.26
C GLY A 562 -0.09 -17.13 -10.37
N ASP A 563 -1.17 -17.26 -9.60
CA ASP A 563 -1.32 -18.26 -8.53
C ASP A 563 -1.11 -19.71 -8.94
N ARG A 564 -1.45 -20.13 -10.16
CA ARG A 564 -1.41 -21.54 -10.57
C ARG A 564 -0.10 -22.00 -11.20
N PHE A 565 0.78 -21.08 -11.58
CA PHE A 565 2.02 -21.42 -12.27
C PHE A 565 2.87 -22.37 -11.43
N ASP A 566 3.16 -23.56 -11.96
CA ASP A 566 4.00 -24.58 -11.32
C ASP A 566 4.89 -25.32 -12.34
N GLN A 567 5.26 -24.64 -13.44
CA GLN A 567 6.17 -25.18 -14.44
C GLN A 567 7.64 -24.97 -14.05
N SER A 568 8.51 -25.87 -14.53
CA SER A 568 9.96 -25.75 -14.34
C SER A 568 10.51 -24.58 -15.15
N LEU A 569 11.49 -23.87 -14.59
CA LEU A 569 12.31 -22.88 -15.29
C LEU A 569 13.66 -23.45 -15.77
N HIS A 570 13.87 -24.76 -15.61
CA HIS A 570 15.05 -25.42 -16.19
C HIS A 570 15.04 -25.26 -17.72
N GLU A 571 16.19 -24.95 -18.31
CA GLU A 571 16.34 -24.63 -19.75
C GLU A 571 15.54 -23.41 -20.26
N VAL A 572 14.97 -22.59 -19.37
CA VAL A 572 14.40 -21.30 -19.76
C VAL A 572 15.51 -20.25 -19.78
N GLU A 573 15.71 -19.61 -20.92
CA GLU A 573 16.64 -18.48 -21.06
C GLU A 573 16.02 -17.21 -20.45
N LEU A 574 16.32 -16.96 -19.17
CA LEU A 574 15.86 -15.75 -18.49
C LEU A 574 16.59 -14.50 -19.01
N PRO A 575 15.91 -13.35 -19.15
CA PRO A 575 16.51 -12.10 -19.63
C PRO A 575 17.66 -11.61 -18.77
N SER A 576 18.72 -11.11 -19.40
CA SER A 576 19.90 -10.57 -18.69
C SER A 576 19.62 -9.30 -17.90
N ALA A 577 18.56 -8.56 -18.21
CA ALA A 577 18.15 -7.33 -17.52
C ALA A 577 17.08 -7.58 -16.43
N LEU A 578 16.71 -8.83 -16.14
CA LEU A 578 15.66 -9.14 -15.18
C LEU A 578 16.07 -8.67 -13.77
N GLU A 579 15.24 -7.81 -13.19
CA GLU A 579 15.41 -7.22 -11.85
C GLU A 579 14.43 -7.81 -10.84
N SER A 580 13.25 -8.26 -11.28
CA SER A 580 12.23 -8.83 -10.40
C SER A 580 11.59 -10.09 -11.00
N LEU A 581 11.57 -11.14 -10.17
CA LEU A 581 10.91 -12.41 -10.46
C LEU A 581 9.95 -12.74 -9.32
N THR A 582 8.66 -12.79 -9.63
CA THR A 582 7.60 -13.08 -8.65
C THR A 582 6.83 -14.33 -9.05
N PHE A 583 6.75 -15.29 -8.13
CA PHE A 583 5.92 -16.49 -8.26
C PHE A 583 4.61 -16.36 -7.49
N GLY A 584 3.57 -17.01 -8.00
CA GLY A 584 2.27 -17.08 -7.33
C GLY A 584 2.16 -18.22 -6.32
N TYR A 585 0.97 -18.35 -5.75
CA TYR A 585 0.64 -19.27 -4.65
C TYR A 585 1.12 -20.73 -4.83
N ARG A 586 0.98 -21.34 -6.01
CA ARG A 586 1.23 -22.78 -6.22
C ARG A 586 2.66 -23.18 -6.56
N PHE A 587 3.51 -22.23 -6.96
CA PHE A 587 4.84 -22.55 -7.47
C PHE A 587 5.66 -23.31 -6.41
N ASN A 588 6.09 -24.52 -6.74
CA ASN A 588 6.89 -25.36 -5.86
C ASN A 588 7.93 -26.19 -6.64
N ARG A 589 8.54 -25.58 -7.67
CA ARG A 589 9.61 -26.21 -8.46
C ARG A 589 10.98 -25.74 -7.98
N SER A 590 11.95 -26.66 -8.02
CA SER A 590 13.34 -26.32 -7.69
C SER A 590 13.90 -25.33 -8.70
N LEU A 591 14.66 -24.35 -8.20
CA LEU A 591 15.45 -23.43 -9.02
C LEU A 591 16.89 -23.91 -9.23
N ASN A 592 17.23 -25.13 -8.80
CA ASN A 592 18.57 -25.68 -9.02
C ASN A 592 18.81 -25.88 -10.52
N GLY A 593 19.96 -25.42 -11.01
CA GLY A 593 20.30 -25.42 -12.44
C GLY A 593 19.61 -24.32 -13.26
N VAL A 594 18.77 -23.47 -12.66
CA VAL A 594 18.18 -22.32 -13.35
C VAL A 594 19.18 -21.17 -13.38
N ASN A 595 19.46 -20.65 -14.57
CA ASN A 595 20.35 -19.51 -14.76
C ASN A 595 19.64 -18.20 -14.39
N LEU A 596 19.57 -17.89 -13.09
CA LEU A 596 19.05 -16.61 -12.62
C LEU A 596 20.05 -15.48 -12.94
N PRO A 597 19.59 -14.35 -13.52
CA PRO A 597 20.47 -13.26 -13.91
C PRO A 597 21.02 -12.51 -12.69
N ARG A 598 22.27 -12.05 -12.80
CA ARG A 598 22.95 -11.35 -11.69
C ARG A 598 22.34 -10.00 -11.34
N THR A 599 21.55 -9.41 -12.25
CA THR A 599 20.81 -8.16 -12.05
C THR A 599 19.58 -8.32 -11.16
N LEU A 600 19.22 -9.54 -10.77
CA LEU A 600 18.00 -9.80 -9.99
C LEU A 600 18.09 -9.14 -8.61
N GLN A 601 17.17 -8.19 -8.34
CA GLN A 601 17.07 -7.42 -7.11
C GLN A 601 15.94 -7.92 -6.21
N SER A 602 14.90 -8.52 -6.77
CA SER A 602 13.75 -9.02 -6.03
C SER A 602 13.35 -10.41 -6.47
N LEU A 603 13.27 -11.33 -5.51
CA LEU A 603 12.78 -12.68 -5.69
C LEU A 603 11.68 -12.97 -4.66
N THR A 604 10.48 -13.24 -5.15
CA THR A 604 9.29 -13.47 -4.30
C THR A 604 8.65 -14.80 -4.64
N PHE A 605 8.41 -15.62 -3.62
CA PHE A 605 7.73 -16.90 -3.71
C PHE A 605 6.34 -16.84 -3.07
N GLY A 606 5.40 -17.61 -3.62
CA GLY A 606 4.08 -17.79 -3.01
C GLY A 606 4.05 -18.87 -1.94
N ASP A 607 2.90 -19.01 -1.27
CA ASP A 607 2.72 -19.83 -0.05
C ASP A 607 3.15 -21.28 -0.15
N ARG A 608 3.07 -21.94 -1.30
CA ARG A 608 3.40 -23.37 -1.43
C ARG A 608 4.87 -23.66 -1.71
N PHE A 609 5.69 -22.64 -1.92
CA PHE A 609 7.10 -22.85 -2.22
C PHE A 609 7.83 -23.44 -1.00
N ASP A 610 8.36 -24.64 -1.17
CA ASP A 610 9.13 -25.36 -0.16
C ASP A 610 10.21 -26.20 -0.85
N GLN A 611 11.13 -25.51 -1.54
CA GLN A 611 12.29 -26.10 -2.19
C GLN A 611 13.57 -25.47 -1.66
N SER A 612 14.67 -26.23 -1.66
CA SER A 612 15.99 -25.71 -1.32
C SER A 612 16.45 -24.63 -2.32
N LEU A 613 17.07 -23.58 -1.80
CA LEU A 613 17.75 -22.52 -2.56
C LEU A 613 19.29 -22.65 -2.49
N GLU A 614 19.80 -23.78 -2.01
CA GLU A 614 21.23 -24.03 -1.89
C GLU A 614 21.94 -23.86 -3.25
N GLY A 615 23.10 -23.20 -3.23
CA GLY A 615 23.92 -23.00 -4.43
C GLY A 615 23.50 -21.85 -5.34
N LEU A 616 22.38 -21.16 -5.06
CA LEU A 616 22.04 -19.94 -5.78
C LEU A 616 22.98 -18.79 -5.39
N ASN A 617 23.41 -18.02 -6.40
CA ASN A 617 24.26 -16.85 -6.23
C ASN A 617 23.57 -15.62 -6.84
N LEU A 618 23.11 -14.71 -5.98
CA LEU A 618 22.28 -13.56 -6.36
C LEU A 618 22.91 -12.25 -5.86
N PRO A 619 23.99 -11.75 -6.50
CA PRO A 619 24.85 -10.71 -5.94
C PRO A 619 24.21 -9.32 -5.84
N CYS A 620 23.07 -9.07 -6.50
CA CYS A 620 22.37 -7.79 -6.45
C CYS A 620 21.02 -7.86 -5.72
N LEU A 621 20.71 -8.99 -5.07
CA LEU A 621 19.43 -9.20 -4.39
C LEU A 621 19.25 -8.22 -3.22
N GLN A 622 18.14 -7.48 -3.24
CA GLN A 622 17.74 -6.53 -2.21
C GLN A 622 16.53 -7.04 -1.41
N SER A 623 15.69 -7.89 -2.01
CA SER A 623 14.51 -8.45 -1.36
C SER A 623 14.33 -9.92 -1.69
N LEU A 624 14.20 -10.74 -0.64
CA LEU A 624 13.88 -12.17 -0.73
C LEU A 624 12.65 -12.49 0.11
N ILE A 625 11.54 -12.81 -0.54
CA ILE A 625 10.26 -13.06 0.13
C ILE A 625 9.81 -14.48 -0.10
N PHE A 626 9.45 -15.14 0.99
CA PHE A 626 8.91 -16.48 1.01
C PHE A 626 7.42 -16.46 1.31
N GLY A 627 6.74 -17.52 0.89
CA GLY A 627 5.40 -17.80 1.36
C GLY A 627 5.39 -18.68 2.61
N HIS A 628 4.20 -18.91 3.15
CA HIS A 628 3.97 -19.60 4.42
C HIS A 628 4.65 -20.98 4.57
N ASN A 629 4.70 -21.82 3.54
CA ASN A 629 5.17 -23.21 3.69
C ASN A 629 6.69 -23.36 3.64
N PHE A 630 7.45 -22.30 3.38
CA PHE A 630 8.90 -22.42 3.22
C PHE A 630 9.60 -22.86 4.51
N ASN A 631 10.12 -24.09 4.53
CA ASN A 631 10.72 -24.70 5.71
C ASN A 631 12.16 -25.21 5.51
N HIS A 632 12.84 -24.73 4.47
CA HIS A 632 14.23 -25.09 4.21
C HIS A 632 15.22 -24.16 4.92
N SER A 633 16.36 -24.74 5.31
CA SER A 633 17.55 -23.97 5.72
C SER A 633 18.04 -23.11 4.57
N LEU A 634 18.45 -21.89 4.88
CA LEU A 634 19.10 -20.98 3.94
C LEU A 634 20.64 -21.05 4.04
N GLN A 635 21.17 -22.01 4.80
CA GLN A 635 22.61 -22.30 4.80
C GLN A 635 23.07 -22.69 3.39
N GLY A 636 24.14 -22.05 2.91
CA GLY A 636 24.65 -22.26 1.55
C GLY A 636 24.04 -21.34 0.48
N LEU A 637 23.08 -20.48 0.84
CA LEU A 637 22.66 -19.37 -0.02
C LEU A 637 23.61 -18.19 0.15
N SER A 638 24.27 -17.77 -0.93
CA SER A 638 25.14 -16.58 -0.90
C SER A 638 24.31 -15.34 -1.21
N LEU A 639 23.97 -14.59 -0.15
CA LEU A 639 23.24 -13.32 -0.24
C LEU A 639 24.19 -12.13 -0.15
N PRO A 640 23.92 -11.04 -0.88
CA PRO A 640 24.79 -9.87 -0.89
C PRO A 640 24.53 -8.96 0.32
N SER A 641 25.51 -8.11 0.64
CA SER A 641 25.37 -7.07 1.65
C SER A 641 24.30 -6.01 1.33
N ALA A 642 23.81 -6.00 0.09
CA ALA A 642 22.74 -5.11 -0.37
C ALA A 642 21.33 -5.60 0.01
N LEU A 643 21.18 -6.77 0.65
CA LEU A 643 19.89 -7.30 1.09
C LEU A 643 19.27 -6.36 2.14
N ARG A 644 18.04 -5.91 1.88
CA ARG A 644 17.30 -4.97 2.73
C ARG A 644 16.06 -5.59 3.37
N ARG A 645 15.56 -6.69 2.79
CA ARG A 645 14.35 -7.36 3.24
C ARG A 645 14.45 -8.87 3.05
N VAL A 646 14.15 -9.62 4.10
CA VAL A 646 14.02 -11.08 4.05
C VAL A 646 12.89 -11.55 4.95
N GLY A 647 12.10 -12.51 4.49
CA GLY A 647 11.16 -13.22 5.34
C GLY A 647 9.88 -13.67 4.64
N CYS A 648 8.83 -13.89 5.42
CA CYS A 648 7.54 -14.39 4.95
C CYS A 648 6.47 -13.28 4.99
N ASP A 649 5.70 -13.10 3.90
CA ASP A 649 4.77 -11.97 3.75
C ASP A 649 3.35 -12.26 4.27
N SER A 650 2.86 -13.50 4.14
CA SER A 650 1.46 -13.87 4.34
C SER A 650 1.17 -14.49 5.72
N ALA A 651 2.18 -15.10 6.36
CA ALA A 651 2.07 -15.67 7.71
C ALA A 651 3.44 -16.08 8.27
N GLY A 652 4.24 -15.12 8.73
CA GLY A 652 5.54 -15.42 9.34
C GLY A 652 6.29 -14.21 9.86
N ILE A 653 7.62 -14.26 9.76
CA ILE A 653 8.51 -13.20 10.22
C ILE A 653 9.13 -12.53 9.00
N LEU A 654 9.01 -11.20 8.96
CA LEU A 654 9.66 -10.32 7.99
C LEU A 654 10.62 -9.40 8.73
N VAL A 655 11.87 -9.38 8.26
CA VAL A 655 12.94 -8.55 8.82
C VAL A 655 13.40 -7.56 7.77
N GLU A 656 13.57 -6.32 8.20
CA GLU A 656 13.95 -5.19 7.35
C GLU A 656 15.11 -4.40 7.95
N CYS A 657 16.00 -3.93 7.06
CA CYS A 657 17.03 -2.94 7.38
C CYS A 657 16.90 -1.74 6.44
N CYS A 658 16.67 -0.58 7.03
CA CYS A 658 16.84 0.71 6.39
C CYS A 658 18.26 1.22 6.69
N LEU A 659 19.01 1.52 5.64
CA LEU A 659 20.25 2.28 5.75
C LEU A 659 19.88 3.76 5.78
N GLU A 660 20.22 4.46 6.86
CA GLU A 660 20.16 5.93 6.95
C GLU A 660 21.38 6.58 6.30
#